data_AF-A0A2I0N6W1-F1
#
_entry.id   AF-A0A2I0N6W1-F1
#
_cell.length_a   1.000
_cell.length_b   1.000
_cell.length_c   1.000
_cell.angle_alpha   90.00
_cell.angle_beta   90.00
_cell.angle_gamma   90.00
#
_symmetry.space_group_name_H-M   'P 1'
#
loop_
_entity.id
_entity.type
_entity.pdbx_description
1 polymer ?
#
loop_
_entity_poly.entity_id
_entity_poly.type
_entity_poly.pdbx_seq_one_letter_code
_entity_poly.pdbx_strand_id
1 'polypeptide(L)'
;MNRASAICSLFLILLLIASAMSGCVGNLDVNRNRTFIADNSNRPANTEQKASEGSNHLSGEIVRPSSYTLKPYEIRGDAICLVDENDYEGVPILVPVFKNHNKMVSLAWKDSRDSFKKNKLTYTDIDFEDVSEFSSKIALTFYETSESQNTENGDRIKAIVVDSYENSLLAGPIACILDIPILRYGPMTNEVLWRTGIYKAENVIAIGNTPYSNNAGIALKTQFDVWNFTISLATDFGVDMNYIVVTNPDDNEGLTSYFPQNSKPPYTPHLSCFASMFAALRNGIVVCCDAADNKAPSPELIDKSIESVAEKMRYVGIESKFLLMVGDSISLPFAYYWFNGSSDNLGKIPTDNVYADLGGSPTEGYDTDKNRPGFPSGAKMPELASGRIIAKNLSGMSMYFDRMVNYMQYLAVGQAPSTPQMDTVPNEWNNNAFTYNGLQAEWGWPEEIQSTIDLFLNGKFNVKEGSVEAKGKLFGYVLAEYVSMSNFIVSGGDHGSPHGNSIQYSDVKPMPPNVNFQASCNTGTIDTYYLNPNCNEFTKNDSFAYSMIDNGVGALVASMRPAGAMYTGSYPAIGVTWGTCGDLGYYLMNNLLTKNCTVGEALKIAKQDVLKEISFEYILYGDPAFNPYEPCNEGKTT
;
A
#
# COMPACT_ATOMS: atom_id res chain seq x y z
N MET A 1 40.61 25.51 39.45
CA MET A 1 39.79 25.54 40.68
C MET A 1 38.31 25.57 40.29
N ASN A 2 37.59 24.56 40.77
CA ASN A 2 36.14 24.41 40.90
C ASN A 2 35.22 24.38 39.67
N ARG A 3 35.21 23.22 38.98
CA ARG A 3 33.98 22.58 38.46
C ARG A 3 33.67 21.37 39.34
N ALA A 4 32.96 21.56 40.44
CA ALA A 4 32.55 20.45 41.34
C ALA A 4 31.23 20.70 42.09
N SER A 5 30.43 21.70 41.72
CA SER A 5 29.21 22.08 42.47
C SER A 5 27.89 21.87 41.73
N ALA A 6 27.89 21.36 40.50
CA ALA A 6 26.66 21.23 39.69
C ALA A 6 26.10 19.80 39.60
N ILE A 7 26.80 18.79 40.12
CA ILE A 7 26.42 17.37 39.97
C ILE A 7 25.66 16.83 41.20
N CYS A 8 25.71 17.50 42.37
CA CYS A 8 25.01 17.04 43.57
C CYS A 8 23.52 17.43 43.66
N SER A 9 23.02 18.36 42.83
CA SER A 9 21.62 18.81 42.91
C SER A 9 20.66 18.02 42.01
N LEU A 10 21.18 17.23 41.06
CA LEU A 10 20.33 16.42 40.17
C LEU A 10 20.00 15.03 40.75
N PHE A 11 20.83 14.50 41.66
CA PHE A 11 20.62 13.19 42.27
C PHE A 11 19.60 13.18 43.42
N LEU A 12 19.30 14.34 44.03
CA LEU A 12 18.33 14.44 45.12
C LEU A 12 16.87 14.53 44.66
N ILE A 13 16.63 14.92 43.40
CA ILE A 13 15.28 15.03 42.83
C ILE A 13 14.79 13.68 42.29
N LEU A 14 15.70 12.82 41.82
CA LEU A 14 15.37 11.47 41.33
C LEU A 14 15.07 10.47 42.46
N LEU A 15 15.56 10.68 43.68
CA LEU A 15 15.24 9.81 44.83
C LEU A 15 13.92 10.17 45.55
N LEU A 16 13.38 11.38 45.34
CA LEU A 16 12.11 11.82 45.95
C LEU A 16 10.87 11.45 45.13
N ILE A 17 11.04 11.04 43.87
CA ILE A 17 9.95 10.55 43.02
C ILE A 17 9.71 9.04 43.24
N ALA A 18 10.74 8.30 43.69
CA ALA A 18 10.63 6.86 43.94
C ALA A 18 9.90 6.48 45.25
N SER A 19 9.68 7.41 46.17
CA SER A 19 9.01 7.15 47.47
C SER A 19 7.54 7.57 47.51
N ALA A 20 6.96 8.07 46.42
CA ALA A 20 5.57 8.53 46.35
C ALA A 20 4.60 7.53 45.67
N MET A 21 5.08 6.34 45.24
CA MET A 21 4.24 5.32 44.57
C MET A 21 3.91 4.10 45.44
N SER A 22 4.12 4.16 46.76
CA SER A 22 3.71 3.11 47.69
C SER A 22 2.64 3.63 48.66
N GLY A 23 1.39 3.74 48.20
CA GLY A 23 0.32 4.14 49.10
C GLY A 23 -1.00 4.51 48.45
N CYS A 24 -1.66 3.56 47.78
CA CYS A 24 -3.11 3.57 47.58
C CYS A 24 -3.59 2.17 47.21
N VAL A 25 -3.75 1.31 48.22
CA VAL A 25 -4.55 0.09 48.11
C VAL A 25 -6.00 0.51 48.32
N GLY A 26 -6.72 0.68 47.21
CA GLY A 26 -8.17 0.88 47.20
C GLY A 26 -8.81 -0.27 46.44
N ASN A 27 -9.59 -1.09 47.15
CA ASN A 27 -10.42 -2.16 46.61
C ASN A 27 -11.28 -1.64 45.45
N LEU A 28 -11.09 -2.22 44.26
CA LEU A 28 -12.04 -2.12 43.16
C LEU A 28 -12.36 -3.54 42.68
N ASP A 29 -13.64 -3.88 42.85
CA ASP A 29 -14.30 -5.10 42.38
C ASP A 29 -14.02 -5.34 40.90
N VAL A 30 -13.21 -6.37 40.64
CA VAL A 30 -13.00 -6.94 39.32
C VAL A 30 -14.11 -7.95 39.07
N ASN A 31 -15.21 -7.51 38.46
CA ASN A 31 -16.18 -8.41 37.84
C ASN A 31 -16.94 -7.72 36.71
N ARG A 32 -16.26 -7.55 35.57
CA ARG A 32 -16.90 -7.42 34.25
C ARG A 32 -16.05 -8.11 33.19
N ASN A 33 -16.10 -9.44 33.18
CA ASN A 33 -15.85 -10.20 31.95
C ASN A 33 -16.95 -9.83 30.94
N ARG A 34 -16.63 -8.95 29.99
CA ARG A 34 -17.37 -8.88 28.72
C ARG A 34 -16.57 -9.66 27.69
N THR A 35 -16.85 -10.95 27.62
CA THR A 35 -16.56 -11.77 26.45
C THR A 35 -17.40 -11.21 25.31
N PHE A 36 -16.78 -10.46 24.39
CA PHE A 36 -17.42 -10.13 23.13
C PHE A 36 -17.35 -11.38 22.24
N ILE A 37 -18.47 -12.09 22.15
CA ILE A 37 -18.72 -13.06 21.11
C ILE A 37 -19.00 -12.23 19.85
N ALA A 38 -18.05 -12.17 18.92
CA ALA A 38 -18.35 -11.78 17.56
C ALA A 38 -19.24 -12.87 16.96
N ASP A 39 -20.52 -12.55 16.81
CA ASP A 39 -21.54 -13.45 16.29
C ASP A 39 -21.37 -13.56 14.76
N ASN A 40 -20.53 -14.51 14.33
CA ASN A 40 -20.27 -14.84 12.92
C ASN A 40 -21.35 -15.77 12.31
N SER A 41 -22.58 -15.79 12.85
CA SER A 41 -23.59 -16.80 12.49
C SER A 41 -24.51 -16.47 11.31
N ASN A 42 -24.34 -15.32 10.62
CA ASN A 42 -25.18 -14.98 9.46
C ASN A 42 -24.35 -14.65 8.23
N ARG A 43 -23.87 -15.70 7.54
CA ARG A 43 -23.31 -15.60 6.18
C ARG A 43 -24.37 -16.09 5.18
N PRO A 44 -24.88 -15.26 4.25
CA PRO A 44 -25.59 -15.77 3.10
C PRO A 44 -24.61 -16.45 2.15
N ALA A 45 -24.90 -17.70 1.78
CA ALA A 45 -24.14 -18.43 0.76
C ALA A 45 -24.36 -17.75 -0.60
N ASN A 46 -23.38 -16.98 -1.06
CA ASN A 46 -23.39 -16.44 -2.42
C ASN A 46 -22.87 -17.49 -3.41
N THR A 47 -23.75 -17.86 -4.34
CA THR A 47 -23.52 -18.56 -5.62
C THR A 47 -22.41 -19.60 -5.64
N GLU A 48 -22.73 -20.77 -5.10
CA GLU A 48 -22.06 -22.03 -5.44
C GLU A 48 -22.12 -22.26 -6.96
N GLN A 49 -20.95 -22.27 -7.61
CA GLN A 49 -20.75 -23.13 -8.76
C GLN A 49 -21.10 -24.55 -8.32
N LYS A 50 -22.14 -25.12 -8.93
CA LYS A 50 -22.51 -26.53 -8.73
C LYS A 50 -21.32 -27.41 -9.10
N ALA A 51 -20.56 -27.82 -8.09
CA ALA A 51 -19.61 -28.91 -8.20
C ALA A 51 -20.39 -30.13 -8.70
N SER A 52 -20.00 -30.65 -9.86
CA SER A 52 -20.59 -31.85 -10.44
C SER A 52 -20.48 -32.99 -9.44
N GLU A 53 -21.61 -33.63 -9.13
CA GLU A 53 -21.73 -34.83 -8.31
C GLU A 53 -20.80 -35.94 -8.85
N GLY A 54 -19.65 -36.11 -8.21
CA GLY A 54 -18.61 -37.05 -8.64
C GLY A 54 -17.65 -37.39 -7.50
N SER A 55 -18.06 -38.36 -6.67
CA SER A 55 -17.27 -39.10 -5.67
C SER A 55 -17.21 -38.56 -4.24
N ASN A 56 -17.73 -39.39 -3.31
CA ASN A 56 -17.70 -39.27 -1.86
C ASN A 56 -16.30 -39.53 -1.27
N HIS A 57 -15.28 -38.76 -1.65
CA HIS A 57 -13.98 -38.79 -0.95
C HIS A 57 -13.89 -37.66 0.08
N LEU A 58 -14.65 -37.78 1.17
CA LEU A 58 -14.54 -36.93 2.37
C LEU A 58 -13.39 -37.39 3.30
N SER A 59 -12.67 -38.45 2.96
CA SER A 59 -11.47 -38.84 3.69
C SER A 59 -10.37 -37.85 3.31
N GLY A 60 -9.95 -36.97 4.24
CA GLY A 60 -8.75 -36.13 4.12
C GLY A 60 -7.44 -36.93 4.03
N GLU A 61 -7.49 -38.16 3.51
CA GLU A 61 -6.36 -39.00 3.17
C GLU A 61 -5.83 -38.58 1.80
N ILE A 62 -4.51 -38.43 1.69
CA ILE A 62 -3.86 -38.19 0.40
C ILE A 62 -3.62 -39.55 -0.24
N VAL A 63 -4.33 -39.82 -1.34
CA VAL A 63 -4.33 -41.13 -2.00
C VAL A 63 -3.45 -41.07 -3.24
N ARG A 64 -2.66 -42.12 -3.49
CA ARG A 64 -1.90 -42.22 -4.74
C ARG A 64 -2.85 -42.17 -5.95
N PRO A 65 -2.67 -41.23 -6.87
CA PRO A 65 -3.44 -41.20 -8.11
C PRO A 65 -3.23 -42.47 -8.91
N SER A 66 -4.29 -43.01 -9.52
CA SER A 66 -4.19 -44.16 -10.43
C SER A 66 -3.44 -43.81 -11.73
N SER A 67 -3.42 -42.53 -12.11
CA SER A 67 -2.66 -41.97 -13.23
C SER A 67 -2.28 -40.52 -12.93
N TYR A 68 -1.16 -40.06 -13.51
CA TYR A 68 -0.77 -38.65 -13.50
C TYR A 68 -1.29 -37.96 -14.75
N THR A 69 -2.12 -36.95 -14.57
CA THR A 69 -2.74 -36.19 -15.66
C THR A 69 -2.15 -34.79 -15.80
N LEU A 70 -1.65 -34.22 -14.69
CA LEU A 70 -1.06 -32.89 -14.67
C LEU A 70 0.31 -32.87 -15.33
N LYS A 71 0.59 -31.82 -16.07
CA LYS A 71 1.93 -31.52 -16.58
C LYS A 71 2.40 -30.19 -15.97
N PRO A 72 3.65 -30.10 -15.48
CA PRO A 72 4.20 -28.83 -15.03
C PRO A 72 4.27 -27.85 -16.20
N TYR A 73 4.30 -26.56 -15.90
CA TYR A 73 4.54 -25.52 -16.89
C TYR A 73 6.02 -25.53 -17.32
N GLU A 74 6.27 -25.26 -18.60
CA GLU A 74 7.61 -24.96 -19.08
C GLU A 74 7.91 -23.47 -18.88
N ILE A 75 8.33 -23.09 -17.68
CA ILE A 75 8.66 -21.69 -17.39
C ILE A 75 10.09 -21.39 -17.82
N ARG A 76 10.22 -20.47 -18.78
CA ARG A 76 11.49 -19.95 -19.31
C ARG A 76 11.63 -18.47 -18.96
N GLY A 77 12.87 -18.03 -18.74
CA GLY A 77 13.16 -16.62 -18.45
C GLY A 77 12.95 -16.23 -17.00
N ASP A 78 12.70 -14.94 -16.79
CA ASP A 78 12.79 -14.28 -15.48
C ASP A 78 11.42 -13.86 -14.92
N ALA A 79 10.37 -13.97 -15.74
CA ALA A 79 9.04 -13.49 -15.39
C ALA A 79 7.93 -14.44 -15.85
N ILE A 80 6.82 -14.40 -15.12
CA ILE A 80 5.56 -15.07 -15.41
C ILE A 80 4.52 -13.99 -15.69
N CYS A 81 3.79 -14.11 -16.81
CA CYS A 81 2.66 -13.25 -17.12
C CYS A 81 1.37 -14.09 -17.14
N LEU A 82 0.43 -13.73 -16.28
CA LEU A 82 -0.98 -14.06 -16.46
C LEU A 82 -1.52 -13.08 -17.50
N VAL A 83 -2.06 -13.59 -18.61
CA VAL A 83 -2.25 -12.76 -19.81
C VAL A 83 -3.56 -11.98 -19.79
N ASP A 84 -4.55 -12.41 -19.01
CA ASP A 84 -5.86 -11.79 -18.87
C ASP A 84 -6.01 -11.18 -17.46
N GLU A 85 -6.64 -10.00 -17.35
CA GLU A 85 -6.93 -9.39 -16.04
C GLU A 85 -7.91 -10.24 -15.21
N ASN A 86 -8.72 -11.08 -15.86
CA ASN A 86 -9.62 -12.02 -15.21
C ASN A 86 -8.88 -13.14 -14.45
N ASP A 87 -7.56 -13.31 -14.68
CA ASP A 87 -6.72 -14.31 -14.02
C ASP A 87 -6.25 -13.87 -12.62
N TYR A 88 -6.87 -12.83 -12.04
CA TYR A 88 -6.45 -12.20 -10.79
C TYR A 88 -6.32 -13.19 -9.62
N GLU A 89 -7.13 -14.26 -9.59
CA GLU A 89 -7.05 -15.31 -8.56
C GLU A 89 -5.72 -16.08 -8.58
N GLY A 90 -5.00 -16.05 -9.70
CA GLY A 90 -3.67 -16.65 -9.85
C GLY A 90 -2.54 -15.85 -9.23
N VAL A 91 -2.70 -14.53 -9.04
CA VAL A 91 -1.63 -13.68 -8.50
C VAL A 91 -1.21 -14.10 -7.08
N PRO A 92 -2.13 -14.32 -6.12
CA PRO A 92 -1.74 -14.75 -4.77
C PRO A 92 -1.05 -16.12 -4.74
N ILE A 93 -1.37 -17.02 -5.68
CA ILE A 93 -0.74 -18.34 -5.81
C ILE A 93 0.74 -18.23 -6.21
N LEU A 94 1.10 -17.20 -6.99
CA LEU A 94 2.46 -16.97 -7.46
C LEU A 94 3.36 -16.22 -6.46
N VAL A 95 2.81 -15.77 -5.32
CA VAL A 95 3.55 -15.04 -4.27
C VAL A 95 4.83 -15.75 -3.79
N PRO A 96 4.82 -17.03 -3.40
CA PRO A 96 6.06 -17.73 -3.00
C PRO A 96 7.03 -17.92 -4.17
N VAL A 97 6.52 -18.07 -5.40
CA VAL A 97 7.35 -18.14 -6.62
C VAL A 97 8.08 -16.81 -6.84
N PHE A 98 7.39 -15.69 -6.65
CA PHE A 98 8.01 -14.37 -6.69
C PHE A 98 9.11 -14.22 -5.64
N LYS A 99 8.81 -14.53 -4.38
CA LYS A 99 9.71 -14.27 -3.27
C LYS A 99 10.93 -15.20 -3.27
N ASN A 100 10.73 -16.49 -3.52
CA ASN A 100 11.74 -17.51 -3.25
C ASN A 100 12.39 -18.07 -4.52
N HIS A 101 11.73 -17.95 -5.68
CA HIS A 101 12.26 -18.45 -6.96
C HIS A 101 12.73 -17.32 -7.90
N ASN A 102 12.75 -16.08 -7.39
CA ASN A 102 13.22 -14.89 -8.09
C ASN A 102 12.57 -14.74 -9.49
N LYS A 103 11.25 -14.94 -9.55
CA LYS A 103 10.45 -14.73 -10.77
C LYS A 103 9.57 -13.51 -10.61
N MET A 104 9.67 -12.56 -11.53
CA MET A 104 8.71 -11.48 -11.56
C MET A 104 7.32 -12.03 -11.92
N VAL A 105 6.27 -11.53 -11.26
CA VAL A 105 4.89 -11.90 -11.55
C VAL A 105 4.19 -10.69 -12.13
N SER A 106 3.44 -10.90 -13.21
CA SER A 106 2.71 -9.85 -13.89
C SER A 106 1.30 -10.31 -14.29
N LEU A 107 0.37 -9.37 -14.34
CA LEU A 107 -1.02 -9.56 -14.75
C LEU A 107 -1.37 -8.61 -15.90
N ALA A 108 -1.71 -9.16 -17.06
CA ALA A 108 -2.06 -8.47 -18.31
C ALA A 108 -1.04 -7.41 -18.81
N TRP A 109 0.18 -7.42 -18.24
CA TRP A 109 1.22 -6.44 -18.50
C TRP A 109 2.56 -7.11 -18.77
N LYS A 110 3.37 -6.48 -19.61
CA LYS A 110 4.77 -6.85 -19.83
C LYS A 110 5.59 -5.59 -19.97
N ASP A 111 6.80 -5.61 -19.44
CA ASP A 111 7.69 -4.45 -19.47
C ASP A 111 8.11 -4.01 -20.87
N SER A 112 7.90 -4.82 -21.91
CA SER A 112 8.05 -4.41 -23.32
C SER A 112 7.28 -3.12 -23.67
N ARG A 113 6.24 -2.77 -22.90
CA ARG A 113 5.47 -1.54 -23.03
C ARG A 113 6.04 -0.34 -22.27
N ASP A 114 6.99 -0.55 -21.36
CA ASP A 114 7.59 0.51 -20.53
C ASP A 114 8.78 1.14 -21.27
N SER A 115 8.74 2.44 -21.59
CA SER A 115 9.85 3.07 -22.31
C SER A 115 11.09 3.36 -21.46
N PHE A 116 10.99 3.28 -20.14
CA PHE A 116 12.06 3.62 -19.19
C PHE A 116 12.88 2.39 -18.78
N LYS A 117 12.25 1.22 -18.68
CA LYS A 117 12.96 -0.02 -18.32
C LYS A 117 13.79 -0.56 -19.48
N LYS A 118 15.13 -0.54 -19.39
CA LYS A 118 16.00 -1.10 -20.44
C LYS A 118 16.12 -2.61 -20.43
N ASN A 119 16.27 -3.20 -19.24
CA ASN A 119 16.41 -4.65 -19.10
C ASN A 119 15.01 -5.27 -19.15
N LYS A 120 14.57 -5.59 -20.37
CA LYS A 120 13.32 -6.30 -20.59
C LYS A 120 13.43 -7.72 -20.04
N LEU A 121 12.50 -8.08 -19.17
CA LEU A 121 12.37 -9.43 -18.65
C LEU A 121 11.90 -10.37 -19.78
N THR A 122 12.37 -11.61 -19.74
CA THR A 122 11.81 -12.66 -20.59
C THR A 122 10.62 -13.28 -19.87
N TYR A 123 9.44 -13.14 -20.46
CA TYR A 123 8.19 -13.63 -19.89
C TYR A 123 7.82 -15.01 -20.44
N THR A 124 7.33 -15.87 -19.54
CA THR A 124 6.47 -17.00 -19.91
C THR A 124 5.01 -16.59 -19.72
N ASP A 125 4.23 -16.69 -20.79
CA ASP A 125 2.78 -16.54 -20.72
C ASP A 125 2.19 -17.84 -20.21
N ILE A 126 1.36 -17.73 -19.17
CA ILE A 126 0.66 -18.88 -18.61
C ILE A 126 -0.83 -18.74 -18.90
N ASP A 127 -1.41 -19.84 -19.37
CA ASP A 127 -2.83 -20.01 -19.53
C ASP A 127 -3.48 -20.33 -18.17
N PHE A 128 -4.60 -19.66 -17.88
CA PHE A 128 -5.28 -19.70 -16.59
C PHE A 128 -6.77 -19.97 -16.83
N GLU A 129 -7.16 -21.25 -16.83
CA GLU A 129 -8.57 -21.64 -16.99
C GLU A 129 -9.25 -21.90 -15.64
N ASP A 130 -8.55 -22.57 -14.73
CA ASP A 130 -9.04 -22.97 -13.41
C ASP A 130 -7.94 -22.79 -12.36
N VAL A 131 -8.27 -22.11 -11.26
CA VAL A 131 -7.31 -21.76 -10.20
C VAL A 131 -6.76 -22.99 -9.47
N SER A 132 -7.52 -24.09 -9.36
CA SER A 132 -7.05 -25.32 -8.72
C SER A 132 -6.06 -26.06 -9.60
N GLU A 133 -6.37 -26.21 -10.89
CA GLU A 133 -5.44 -26.79 -11.86
C GLU A 133 -4.19 -25.91 -12.01
N PHE A 134 -4.36 -24.59 -12.13
CA PHE A 134 -3.25 -23.64 -12.22
C PHE A 134 -2.30 -23.75 -11.02
N SER A 135 -2.83 -23.65 -9.79
CA SER A 135 -2.00 -23.75 -8.57
C SER A 135 -1.29 -25.10 -8.46
N SER A 136 -1.94 -26.18 -8.89
CA SER A 136 -1.34 -27.52 -8.94
C SER A 136 -0.18 -27.60 -9.94
N LYS A 137 -0.34 -27.03 -11.14
CA LYS A 137 0.74 -26.99 -12.15
C LYS A 137 1.91 -26.12 -11.71
N ILE A 138 1.65 -24.98 -11.06
CA ILE A 138 2.70 -24.12 -10.49
C ILE A 138 3.48 -24.87 -9.41
N ALA A 139 2.79 -25.55 -8.49
CA ALA A 139 3.45 -26.33 -7.46
C ALA A 139 4.33 -27.44 -8.04
N LEU A 140 3.87 -28.18 -9.07
CA LEU A 140 4.73 -29.16 -9.76
C LEU A 140 5.95 -28.51 -10.43
N THR A 141 5.77 -27.31 -10.99
CA THR A 141 6.85 -26.64 -11.73
C THR A 141 8.02 -26.23 -10.84
N PHE A 142 7.74 -25.80 -9.61
CA PHE A 142 8.76 -25.24 -8.70
C PHE A 142 9.11 -26.12 -7.50
N TYR A 143 8.23 -27.06 -7.13
CA TYR A 143 8.32 -27.81 -5.87
C TYR A 143 8.22 -29.34 -6.04
N GLU A 144 8.12 -29.87 -7.27
CA GLU A 144 8.16 -31.30 -7.49
C GLU A 144 9.54 -31.87 -7.08
N THR A 145 9.53 -32.87 -6.20
CA THR A 145 10.75 -33.54 -5.74
C THR A 145 10.99 -34.81 -6.55
N SER A 146 12.25 -35.11 -6.84
CA SER A 146 12.59 -36.45 -7.36
C SER A 146 12.29 -37.52 -6.29
N GLU A 147 11.72 -38.68 -6.69
CA GLU A 147 11.39 -39.76 -5.75
C GLU A 147 12.58 -40.18 -4.85
N SER A 148 13.82 -40.03 -5.35
CA SER A 148 15.06 -40.32 -4.62
C SER A 148 15.40 -39.34 -3.48
N GLN A 149 14.80 -38.16 -3.42
CA GLN A 149 15.04 -37.16 -2.36
C GLN A 149 14.02 -37.25 -1.20
N ASN A 150 13.04 -38.15 -1.28
CA ASN A 150 11.90 -38.19 -0.37
C ASN A 150 12.13 -38.96 0.96
N THR A 151 13.31 -39.57 1.19
CA THR A 151 13.50 -40.51 2.31
C THR A 151 14.08 -39.94 3.60
N GLU A 152 14.61 -38.71 3.62
CA GLU A 152 15.33 -38.19 4.81
C GLU A 152 14.65 -37.05 5.58
N ASN A 153 13.54 -36.46 5.09
CA ASN A 153 12.82 -35.37 5.78
C ASN A 153 11.29 -35.61 5.78
N GLY A 154 10.84 -36.76 6.29
CA GLY A 154 9.43 -37.18 6.28
C GLY A 154 8.45 -36.28 7.04
N ASP A 155 8.93 -35.45 7.97
CA ASP A 155 8.06 -34.74 8.93
C ASP A 155 7.94 -33.22 8.68
N ARG A 156 8.44 -32.71 7.55
CA ARG A 156 8.31 -31.27 7.24
C ARG A 156 6.99 -30.96 6.56
N ILE A 157 6.40 -29.82 6.91
CA ILE A 157 5.30 -29.22 6.16
C ILE A 157 5.81 -28.85 4.76
N LYS A 158 5.00 -29.11 3.73
CA LYS A 158 5.41 -29.01 2.34
C LYS A 158 4.43 -28.26 1.43
N ALA A 159 3.23 -27.94 1.88
CA ALA A 159 2.27 -27.15 1.10
C ALA A 159 1.21 -26.48 2.00
N ILE A 160 0.62 -25.42 1.48
CA ILE A 160 -0.59 -24.79 2.02
C ILE A 160 -1.75 -25.14 1.09
N VAL A 161 -2.84 -25.67 1.63
CA VAL A 161 -4.09 -25.88 0.89
C VAL A 161 -5.13 -24.90 1.38
N VAL A 162 -5.75 -24.17 0.46
CA VAL A 162 -6.75 -23.12 0.72
C VAL A 162 -8.05 -23.40 -0.03
N ASP A 163 -9.18 -22.92 0.47
CA ASP A 163 -10.51 -23.12 -0.11
C ASP A 163 -11.11 -21.86 -0.77
N SER A 164 -10.54 -20.68 -0.54
CA SER A 164 -11.06 -19.38 -0.99
C SER A 164 -9.96 -18.45 -1.51
N TYR A 165 -10.36 -17.42 -2.27
CA TYR A 165 -9.46 -16.41 -2.82
C TYR A 165 -8.83 -15.57 -1.69
N GLU A 166 -9.66 -15.15 -0.73
CA GLU A 166 -9.24 -14.53 0.52
C GLU A 166 -8.16 -15.35 1.24
N ASN A 167 -8.37 -16.67 1.38
CA ASN A 167 -7.40 -17.54 2.05
C ASN A 167 -6.10 -17.69 1.25
N SER A 168 -6.14 -17.61 -0.08
CA SER A 168 -4.91 -17.50 -0.90
C SER A 168 -4.16 -16.21 -0.60
N LEU A 169 -4.86 -15.08 -0.41
CA LEU A 169 -4.22 -13.81 -0.05
C LEU A 169 -3.51 -13.91 1.32
N LEU A 170 -4.22 -14.41 2.33
CA LEU A 170 -3.70 -14.56 3.68
C LEU A 170 -2.56 -15.60 3.77
N ALA A 171 -2.55 -16.62 2.90
CA ALA A 171 -1.52 -17.65 2.84
C ALA A 171 -0.16 -17.13 2.31
N GLY A 172 -0.16 -16.05 1.52
CA GLY A 172 1.04 -15.52 0.85
C GLY A 172 2.27 -15.35 1.75
N PRO A 173 2.16 -14.59 2.87
CA PRO A 173 3.26 -14.43 3.81
C PRO A 173 3.79 -15.75 4.41
N ILE A 174 2.89 -16.68 4.78
CA ILE A 174 3.29 -18.01 5.31
C ILE A 174 4.08 -18.78 4.26
N ALA A 175 3.56 -18.82 3.03
CA ALA A 175 4.18 -19.53 1.91
C ALA A 175 5.58 -18.99 1.60
N CYS A 176 5.76 -17.66 1.70
CA CYS A 176 7.06 -17.02 1.53
C CYS A 176 8.06 -17.44 2.62
N ILE A 177 7.66 -17.37 3.90
CA ILE A 177 8.55 -17.68 5.04
C ILE A 177 9.01 -19.15 4.99
N LEU A 178 8.09 -20.06 4.65
CA LEU A 178 8.36 -21.49 4.64
C LEU A 178 8.91 -22.03 3.31
N ASP A 179 8.88 -21.23 2.26
CA ASP A 179 9.12 -21.64 0.87
C ASP A 179 8.35 -22.90 0.45
N ILE A 180 7.02 -22.80 0.49
CA ILE A 180 6.10 -23.87 0.11
C ILE A 180 5.01 -23.33 -0.84
N PRO A 181 4.46 -24.18 -1.73
CA PRO A 181 3.40 -23.76 -2.64
C PRO A 181 2.07 -23.53 -1.92
N ILE A 182 1.25 -22.66 -2.52
CA ILE A 182 -0.17 -22.47 -2.20
C ILE A 182 -0.99 -23.24 -3.23
N LEU A 183 -1.91 -24.09 -2.77
CA LEU A 183 -2.79 -24.92 -3.59
C LEU A 183 -4.24 -24.53 -3.33
N ARG A 184 -4.97 -24.15 -4.38
CA ARG A 184 -6.42 -23.99 -4.30
C ARG A 184 -7.07 -25.37 -4.40
N TYR A 185 -7.84 -25.74 -3.39
CA TYR A 185 -8.49 -27.05 -3.33
C TYR A 185 -9.42 -27.27 -4.52
N GLY A 186 -9.28 -28.43 -5.16
CA GLY A 186 -10.09 -28.88 -6.28
C GLY A 186 -9.65 -30.26 -6.79
N PRO A 187 -10.13 -30.70 -7.98
CA PRO A 187 -9.94 -32.07 -8.46
C PRO A 187 -8.47 -32.51 -8.58
N MET A 188 -7.58 -31.56 -8.80
CA MET A 188 -6.16 -31.79 -9.09
C MET A 188 -5.27 -31.77 -7.84
N THR A 189 -5.79 -31.28 -6.70
CA THR A 189 -5.01 -31.07 -5.47
C THR A 189 -4.38 -32.36 -4.95
N ASN A 190 -5.13 -33.47 -4.95
CA ASN A 190 -4.61 -34.74 -4.45
C ASN A 190 -3.45 -35.30 -5.31
N GLU A 191 -3.52 -35.12 -6.64
CA GLU A 191 -2.44 -35.53 -7.54
C GLU A 191 -1.15 -34.76 -7.24
N VAL A 192 -1.23 -33.43 -7.14
CA VAL A 192 -0.04 -32.60 -6.89
C VAL A 192 0.55 -32.85 -5.50
N LEU A 193 -0.27 -32.98 -4.45
CA LEU A 193 0.22 -33.29 -3.11
C LEU A 193 1.06 -34.58 -3.13
N TRP A 194 0.54 -35.64 -3.74
CA TRP A 194 1.27 -36.90 -3.88
C TRP A 194 2.60 -36.72 -4.62
N ARG A 195 2.60 -36.03 -5.76
CA ARG A 195 3.81 -35.81 -6.59
C ARG A 195 4.85 -34.92 -5.94
N THR A 196 4.44 -33.98 -5.10
CA THR A 196 5.34 -33.16 -4.26
C THR A 196 5.83 -33.89 -3.00
N GLY A 197 5.57 -35.20 -2.90
CA GLY A 197 6.04 -36.04 -1.79
C GLY A 197 5.29 -35.80 -0.48
N ILE A 198 4.03 -35.36 -0.57
CA ILE A 198 3.12 -35.13 0.56
C ILE A 198 2.15 -36.31 0.61
N TYR A 199 2.49 -37.32 1.40
CA TYR A 199 1.70 -38.56 1.50
C TYR A 199 0.76 -38.60 2.71
N LYS A 200 0.90 -37.63 3.62
CA LYS A 200 0.07 -37.50 4.81
C LYS A 200 -0.43 -36.06 4.93
N ALA A 201 -1.67 -35.90 5.39
CA ALA A 201 -2.22 -34.58 5.67
C ALA A 201 -1.42 -33.82 6.75
N GLU A 202 -0.73 -34.53 7.65
CA GLU A 202 0.19 -33.95 8.66
C GLU A 202 1.28 -33.03 8.05
N ASN A 203 1.61 -33.22 6.77
CA ASN A 203 2.58 -32.40 6.04
C ASN A 203 1.95 -31.17 5.33
N VAL A 204 0.67 -30.86 5.61
CA VAL A 204 -0.09 -29.76 5.00
C VAL A 204 -0.49 -28.71 6.06
N ILE A 205 -0.46 -27.44 5.67
CA ILE A 205 -1.19 -26.37 6.35
C ILE A 205 -2.53 -26.21 5.63
N ALA A 206 -3.62 -26.49 6.32
CA ALA A 206 -4.97 -26.26 5.81
C ALA A 206 -5.48 -24.91 6.28
N ILE A 207 -5.85 -24.02 5.35
CA ILE A 207 -6.46 -22.73 5.67
C ILE A 207 -7.91 -22.72 5.16
N GLY A 208 -8.84 -22.44 6.07
CA GLY A 208 -10.28 -22.52 5.81
C GLY A 208 -10.85 -23.94 5.92
N ASN A 209 -11.94 -24.17 5.20
CA ASN A 209 -12.74 -25.39 5.21
C ASN A 209 -12.30 -26.36 4.10
N THR A 210 -11.03 -26.77 4.14
CA THR A 210 -10.52 -27.80 3.24
C THR A 210 -10.84 -29.21 3.75
N PRO A 211 -10.92 -30.23 2.88
CA PRO A 211 -11.08 -31.63 3.33
C PRO A 211 -9.91 -32.16 4.18
N TYR A 212 -8.76 -31.49 4.14
CA TYR A 212 -7.57 -31.87 4.90
C TYR A 212 -7.59 -31.30 6.33
N SER A 213 -8.46 -30.32 6.64
CA SER A 213 -8.41 -29.54 7.89
C SER A 213 -8.49 -30.38 9.18
N ASN A 214 -9.07 -31.59 9.14
CA ASN A 214 -9.17 -32.46 10.33
C ASN A 214 -7.87 -33.24 10.64
N ASN A 215 -7.05 -33.50 9.62
CA ASN A 215 -5.84 -34.31 9.72
C ASN A 215 -4.57 -33.52 9.34
N ALA A 216 -4.72 -32.23 9.03
CA ALA A 216 -3.62 -31.35 8.68
C ALA A 216 -2.66 -31.18 9.87
N GLY A 217 -1.36 -31.04 9.59
CA GLY A 217 -0.38 -30.74 10.65
C GLY A 217 -0.70 -29.42 11.34
N ILE A 218 -1.23 -28.46 10.56
CA ILE A 218 -1.71 -27.17 11.03
C ILE A 218 -3.04 -26.87 10.33
N ALA A 219 -4.06 -26.52 11.09
CA ALA A 219 -5.36 -26.11 10.58
C ALA A 219 -5.71 -24.71 11.07
N LEU A 220 -5.80 -23.75 10.14
CA LEU A 220 -6.06 -22.34 10.40
C LEU A 220 -7.48 -22.04 9.89
N LYS A 221 -8.44 -21.94 10.80
CA LYS A 221 -9.87 -21.87 10.43
C LYS A 221 -10.36 -20.45 10.21
N THR A 222 -9.71 -19.50 10.87
CA THR A 222 -10.07 -18.08 10.83
C THR A 222 -8.88 -17.25 10.38
N GLN A 223 -9.16 -16.08 9.83
CA GLN A 223 -8.14 -15.08 9.53
C GLN A 223 -7.25 -14.76 10.74
N PHE A 224 -7.83 -14.74 11.95
CA PHE A 224 -7.08 -14.54 13.18
C PHE A 224 -6.08 -15.67 13.48
N ASP A 225 -6.44 -16.92 13.18
CA ASP A 225 -5.50 -18.06 13.27
C ASP A 225 -4.35 -17.87 12.30
N VAL A 226 -4.64 -17.43 11.07
CA VAL A 226 -3.63 -17.16 10.04
C VAL A 226 -2.67 -16.05 10.48
N TRP A 227 -3.18 -14.95 11.04
CA TRP A 227 -2.34 -13.88 11.56
C TRP A 227 -1.42 -14.34 12.70
N ASN A 228 -1.97 -15.03 13.71
CA ASN A 228 -1.18 -15.51 14.83
C ASN A 228 -0.06 -16.46 14.36
N PHE A 229 -0.40 -17.35 13.43
CA PHE A 229 0.56 -18.30 12.89
C PHE A 229 1.64 -17.60 12.06
N THR A 230 1.26 -16.64 11.21
CA THR A 230 2.20 -15.82 10.42
C THR A 230 3.17 -15.04 11.31
N ILE A 231 2.68 -14.40 12.37
CA ILE A 231 3.48 -13.63 13.33
C ILE A 231 4.43 -14.55 14.10
N SER A 232 3.96 -15.73 14.53
CA SER A 232 4.80 -16.75 15.18
C SER A 232 5.92 -17.20 14.26
N LEU A 233 5.60 -17.55 13.01
CA LEU A 233 6.58 -17.96 12.01
C LEU A 233 7.61 -16.86 11.74
N ALA A 234 7.18 -15.61 11.59
CA ALA A 234 8.12 -14.50 11.39
C ALA A 234 9.10 -14.38 12.56
N THR A 235 8.62 -14.55 13.79
CA THR A 235 9.45 -14.54 15.00
C THR A 235 10.43 -15.72 15.01
N ASP A 236 9.95 -16.93 14.71
CA ASP A 236 10.75 -18.16 14.72
C ASP A 236 11.85 -18.16 13.65
N PHE A 237 11.59 -17.53 12.50
CA PHE A 237 12.52 -17.42 11.38
C PHE A 237 13.33 -16.12 11.36
N GLY A 238 13.11 -15.21 12.33
CA GLY A 238 13.82 -13.93 12.41
C GLY A 238 13.51 -12.98 11.25
N VAL A 239 12.28 -13.03 10.71
CA VAL A 239 11.82 -12.15 9.64
C VAL A 239 11.36 -10.81 10.24
N ASP A 240 11.96 -9.71 9.78
CA ASP A 240 11.55 -8.35 10.15
C ASP A 240 10.21 -8.00 9.47
N MET A 241 9.12 -8.35 10.14
CA MET A 241 7.76 -8.13 9.68
C MET A 241 7.22 -6.81 10.24
N ASN A 242 7.45 -5.68 9.59
CA ASN A 242 7.01 -4.36 10.08
C ASN A 242 6.01 -3.65 9.15
N TYR A 243 5.44 -4.39 8.18
CA TYR A 243 4.60 -3.86 7.12
C TYR A 243 3.21 -4.51 7.14
N ILE A 244 2.15 -3.73 7.26
CA ILE A 244 0.76 -4.21 7.24
C ILE A 244 0.14 -3.84 5.89
N VAL A 245 -0.42 -4.82 5.17
CA VAL A 245 -1.15 -4.61 3.91
C VAL A 245 -2.62 -4.90 4.13
N VAL A 246 -3.47 -3.91 3.90
CA VAL A 246 -4.92 -4.02 4.04
C VAL A 246 -5.58 -4.09 2.68
N THR A 247 -6.54 -5.00 2.54
CA THR A 247 -7.28 -5.20 1.30
C THR A 247 -8.71 -5.65 1.57
N ASN A 248 -9.61 -5.45 0.60
CA ASN A 248 -10.93 -6.08 0.60
C ASN A 248 -10.91 -7.23 -0.42
N PRO A 249 -11.00 -8.51 0.00
CA PRO A 249 -10.97 -9.64 -0.93
C PRO A 249 -12.26 -9.78 -1.76
N ASP A 250 -13.35 -9.12 -1.36
CA ASP A 250 -14.63 -9.09 -2.05
C ASP A 250 -14.79 -7.83 -2.94
N ASP A 251 -13.67 -7.31 -3.47
CA ASP A 251 -13.63 -6.16 -4.37
C ASP A 251 -14.00 -6.53 -5.81
N ASN A 252 -15.13 -7.20 -5.98
CA ASN A 252 -15.68 -7.62 -7.28
C ASN A 252 -16.46 -6.51 -7.99
N GLU A 253 -16.70 -6.69 -9.30
CA GLU A 253 -17.63 -5.83 -10.04
C GLU A 253 -18.98 -5.70 -9.33
N GLY A 254 -19.47 -4.46 -9.20
CA GLY A 254 -20.75 -4.17 -8.54
C GLY A 254 -20.67 -3.94 -7.03
N LEU A 255 -19.46 -3.98 -6.43
CA LEU A 255 -19.27 -3.54 -5.05
C LEU A 255 -19.79 -2.10 -4.87
N THR A 256 -20.55 -1.89 -3.80
CA THR A 256 -21.10 -0.57 -3.45
C THR A 256 -20.34 0.05 -2.28
N SER A 257 -20.22 1.37 -2.31
CA SER A 257 -19.54 2.11 -1.24
C SER A 257 -20.24 1.93 0.11
N TYR A 258 -19.44 1.86 1.18
CA TYR A 258 -19.95 1.90 2.54
C TYR A 258 -20.79 3.16 2.81
N PHE A 259 -20.31 4.29 2.31
CA PHE A 259 -20.97 5.59 2.38
C PHE A 259 -21.82 5.83 1.14
N PRO A 260 -23.16 5.88 1.25
CA PRO A 260 -24.05 6.04 0.09
C PRO A 260 -23.82 7.33 -0.70
N GLN A 261 -23.25 8.36 -0.08
CA GLN A 261 -22.92 9.63 -0.73
C GLN A 261 -21.73 9.49 -1.70
N ASN A 262 -20.90 8.45 -1.54
CA ASN A 262 -19.84 8.07 -2.46
C ASN A 262 -20.37 7.03 -3.47
N SER A 263 -21.43 7.37 -4.21
CA SER A 263 -22.21 6.39 -5.00
C SER A 263 -21.70 6.14 -6.43
N LYS A 264 -20.85 7.00 -6.98
CA LYS A 264 -20.29 6.84 -8.33
C LYS A 264 -18.78 7.15 -8.44
N PRO A 265 -17.94 6.83 -7.44
CA PRO A 265 -16.53 7.12 -7.57
C PRO A 265 -15.85 6.19 -8.58
N PRO A 266 -14.67 6.60 -9.10
CA PRO A 266 -13.79 5.72 -9.84
C PRO A 266 -13.50 4.43 -9.05
N TYR A 267 -13.77 3.26 -9.66
CA TYR A 267 -13.61 1.95 -9.04
C TYR A 267 -12.86 0.95 -9.93
N THR A 268 -11.88 0.25 -9.38
CA THR A 268 -11.14 -0.84 -10.04
C THR A 268 -11.31 -2.12 -9.23
N PRO A 269 -12.02 -3.13 -9.78
CA PRO A 269 -12.21 -4.40 -9.09
C PRO A 269 -10.90 -5.19 -9.03
N HIS A 270 -10.81 -6.07 -8.02
CA HIS A 270 -9.74 -7.04 -7.81
C HIS A 270 -8.33 -6.44 -7.61
N LEU A 271 -8.21 -5.17 -7.23
CA LEU A 271 -6.91 -4.60 -6.81
C LEU A 271 -6.30 -5.41 -5.66
N SER A 272 -7.15 -6.06 -4.87
CA SER A 272 -6.78 -6.97 -3.78
C SER A 272 -5.78 -8.05 -4.15
N CYS A 273 -5.72 -8.48 -5.42
CA CYS A 273 -4.86 -9.59 -5.85
C CYS A 273 -3.36 -9.31 -5.64
N PHE A 274 -2.96 -8.05 -5.54
CA PHE A 274 -1.58 -7.63 -5.29
C PHE A 274 -1.24 -7.43 -3.80
N ALA A 275 -2.20 -7.55 -2.88
CA ALA A 275 -1.94 -7.32 -1.45
C ALA A 275 -0.83 -8.24 -0.91
N SER A 276 -0.91 -9.52 -1.23
CA SER A 276 0.10 -10.52 -0.82
C SER A 276 1.44 -10.35 -1.53
N MET A 277 1.45 -9.78 -2.73
CA MET A 277 2.67 -9.45 -3.46
C MET A 277 3.44 -8.31 -2.77
N PHE A 278 2.74 -7.25 -2.34
CA PHE A 278 3.34 -6.18 -1.54
C PHE A 278 3.79 -6.66 -0.16
N ALA A 279 3.00 -7.52 0.50
CA ALA A 279 3.42 -8.16 1.74
C ALA A 279 4.71 -8.99 1.53
N ALA A 280 4.78 -9.81 0.48
CA ALA A 280 5.99 -10.57 0.18
C ALA A 280 7.20 -9.68 -0.14
N LEU A 281 7.01 -8.59 -0.90
CA LEU A 281 8.06 -7.62 -1.20
C LEU A 281 8.64 -7.00 0.08
N ARG A 282 7.79 -6.64 1.04
CA ARG A 282 8.16 -5.91 2.27
C ARG A 282 8.24 -6.77 3.53
N ASN A 283 8.22 -8.10 3.40
CA ASN A 283 8.12 -9.05 4.51
C ASN A 283 6.93 -8.77 5.45
N GLY A 284 5.82 -8.27 4.91
CA GLY A 284 4.64 -7.86 5.65
C GLY A 284 3.62 -8.96 5.93
N ILE A 285 2.51 -8.53 6.53
CA ILE A 285 1.32 -9.32 6.81
C ILE A 285 0.11 -8.76 6.05
N VAL A 286 -0.80 -9.65 5.63
CA VAL A 286 -2.03 -9.28 4.93
C VAL A 286 -3.22 -9.25 5.87
N VAL A 287 -4.03 -8.20 5.78
CA VAL A 287 -5.27 -7.95 6.51
C VAL A 287 -6.40 -7.82 5.49
N CYS A 288 -7.21 -8.87 5.36
CA CYS A 288 -8.45 -8.84 4.60
C CYS A 288 -9.58 -8.17 5.43
N CYS A 289 -10.36 -7.30 4.81
CA CYS A 289 -11.55 -6.68 5.38
C CYS A 289 -12.72 -6.90 4.42
N ASP A 290 -13.47 -7.96 4.68
CA ASP A 290 -14.52 -8.44 3.79
C ASP A 290 -15.68 -7.46 3.62
N ALA A 291 -16.29 -7.51 2.44
CA ALA A 291 -17.56 -6.85 2.19
C ALA A 291 -18.71 -7.62 2.86
N ALA A 292 -19.78 -6.91 3.20
CA ALA A 292 -21.03 -7.54 3.63
C ALA A 292 -22.13 -7.15 2.65
N ASP A 293 -22.83 -8.13 2.06
CA ASP A 293 -23.93 -7.91 1.12
C ASP A 293 -23.57 -6.99 -0.07
N ASN A 294 -22.41 -7.21 -0.70
CA ASN A 294 -21.85 -6.37 -1.78
C ASN A 294 -21.66 -4.90 -1.37
N LYS A 295 -21.51 -4.63 -0.08
CA LYS A 295 -21.19 -3.32 0.47
C LYS A 295 -19.80 -3.38 1.08
N ALA A 296 -18.97 -2.41 0.72
CA ALA A 296 -17.60 -2.29 1.21
C ALA A 296 -17.52 -2.35 2.75
N PRO A 297 -16.40 -2.85 3.30
CA PRO A 297 -16.18 -2.94 4.75
C PRO A 297 -16.38 -1.58 5.42
N SER A 298 -16.89 -1.60 6.64
CA SER A 298 -16.99 -0.36 7.43
C SER A 298 -15.61 0.15 7.80
N PRO A 299 -15.40 1.49 7.88
CA PRO A 299 -14.18 2.07 8.45
C PRO A 299 -13.80 1.51 9.81
N GLU A 300 -14.79 1.21 10.67
CA GLU A 300 -14.56 0.63 12.00
C GLU A 300 -13.96 -0.79 11.93
N LEU A 301 -14.41 -1.60 10.97
CA LEU A 301 -13.87 -2.94 10.76
C LEU A 301 -12.42 -2.86 10.28
N ILE A 302 -12.11 -1.95 9.36
CA ILE A 302 -10.76 -1.71 8.85
C ILE A 302 -9.83 -1.33 10.00
N ASP A 303 -10.20 -0.28 10.74
CA ASP A 303 -9.42 0.26 11.86
C ASP A 303 -9.09 -0.81 12.90
N LYS A 304 -10.12 -1.50 13.40
CA LYS A 304 -9.96 -2.55 14.43
C LYS A 304 -9.15 -3.75 13.94
N SER A 305 -9.21 -4.07 12.65
CA SER A 305 -8.42 -5.17 12.08
C SER A 305 -6.94 -4.83 12.04
N ILE A 306 -6.61 -3.59 11.67
CA ILE A 306 -5.24 -3.08 11.69
C ILE A 306 -4.70 -3.03 13.12
N GLU A 307 -5.45 -2.44 14.05
CA GLU A 307 -5.07 -2.34 15.46
C GLU A 307 -4.83 -3.73 16.08
N SER A 308 -5.75 -4.68 15.87
CA SER A 308 -5.64 -6.06 16.36
C SER A 308 -4.36 -6.75 15.89
N VAL A 309 -3.99 -6.58 14.61
CA VAL A 309 -2.75 -7.15 14.07
C VAL A 309 -1.52 -6.44 14.62
N ALA A 310 -1.52 -5.11 14.68
CA ALA A 310 -0.40 -4.34 15.21
C ALA A 310 -0.15 -4.63 16.70
N GLU A 311 -1.20 -4.80 17.51
CA GLU A 311 -1.09 -5.20 18.92
C GLU A 311 -0.47 -6.58 19.08
N LYS A 312 -0.83 -7.54 18.22
CA LYS A 312 -0.25 -8.89 18.23
C LYS A 312 1.22 -8.89 17.86
N MET A 313 1.59 -8.13 16.82
CA MET A 313 2.98 -7.94 16.44
C MET A 313 3.75 -7.35 17.62
N ARG A 314 3.22 -6.29 18.24
CA ARG A 314 3.83 -5.64 19.42
C ARG A 314 3.98 -6.61 20.60
N TYR A 315 3.01 -7.48 20.84
CA TYR A 315 3.04 -8.47 21.92
C TYR A 315 4.23 -9.44 21.80
N VAL A 316 4.64 -9.78 20.57
CA VAL A 316 5.82 -10.63 20.32
C VAL A 316 7.11 -9.82 20.06
N GLY A 317 7.09 -8.50 20.29
CA GLY A 317 8.24 -7.63 20.14
C GLY A 317 8.50 -7.14 18.71
N ILE A 318 7.54 -7.29 17.80
CA ILE A 318 7.60 -6.77 16.44
C ILE A 318 6.93 -5.39 16.40
N GLU A 319 7.67 -4.37 15.95
CA GLU A 319 7.15 -3.01 15.81
C GLU A 319 6.67 -2.76 14.37
N SER A 320 5.35 -2.60 14.20
CA SER A 320 4.76 -2.20 12.91
C SER A 320 5.13 -0.75 12.59
N LYS A 321 5.59 -0.50 11.35
CA LYS A 321 6.03 0.83 10.88
C LYS A 321 5.20 1.36 9.73
N PHE A 322 4.69 0.48 8.88
CA PHE A 322 4.05 0.85 7.62
C PHE A 322 2.66 0.26 7.50
N LEU A 323 1.77 1.04 6.89
CA LEU A 323 0.41 0.63 6.52
C LEU A 323 0.17 0.91 5.03
N LEU A 324 -0.09 -0.13 4.25
CA LEU A 324 -0.48 0.01 2.86
C LEU A 324 -1.94 -0.40 2.66
N MET A 325 -2.75 0.53 2.16
CA MET A 325 -4.11 0.28 1.70
C MET A 325 -4.08 -0.11 0.22
N VAL A 326 -4.45 -1.34 -0.12
CA VAL A 326 -4.54 -1.80 -1.53
C VAL A 326 -6.01 -1.79 -1.94
N GLY A 327 -6.42 -0.72 -2.60
CA GLY A 327 -7.81 -0.50 -3.00
C GLY A 327 -8.16 0.98 -3.08
N ASP A 328 -9.15 1.30 -3.91
CA ASP A 328 -9.70 2.65 -4.03
C ASP A 328 -10.73 2.99 -2.95
N SER A 329 -11.43 4.13 -3.11
CA SER A 329 -12.39 4.65 -2.14
C SER A 329 -13.71 3.87 -2.03
N ILE A 330 -14.01 2.97 -2.98
CA ILE A 330 -15.10 2.00 -2.83
C ILE A 330 -14.57 0.80 -2.04
N SER A 331 -13.50 0.21 -2.53
CA SER A 331 -12.93 -1.05 -2.01
C SER A 331 -12.60 -0.95 -0.52
N LEU A 332 -11.94 0.14 -0.15
CA LEU A 332 -11.50 0.48 1.19
C LEU A 332 -11.87 1.96 1.44
N PRO A 333 -13.03 2.25 2.06
CA PRO A 333 -13.48 3.62 2.25
C PRO A 333 -12.49 4.44 3.08
N PHE A 334 -12.47 5.76 2.85
CA PHE A 334 -11.85 6.72 3.75
C PHE A 334 -12.71 6.94 5.00
N ALA A 335 -12.11 7.48 6.06
CA ALA A 335 -12.87 8.20 7.08
C ALA A 335 -13.07 9.67 6.66
N TYR A 336 -14.21 10.27 7.03
CA TYR A 336 -14.60 11.60 6.57
C TYR A 336 -14.77 12.57 7.74
N TYR A 337 -13.97 13.64 7.76
CA TYR A 337 -14.01 14.63 8.85
C TYR A 337 -14.42 16.02 8.40
N TRP A 338 -15.42 16.60 9.07
CA TRP A 338 -15.90 17.94 8.80
C TRP A 338 -15.00 18.99 9.46
N PHE A 339 -14.56 19.97 8.66
CA PHE A 339 -13.75 21.07 9.14
C PHE A 339 -14.56 22.36 9.37
N ASN A 340 -14.37 22.96 10.54
CA ASN A 340 -14.91 24.28 10.92
C ASN A 340 -13.76 25.27 11.10
N GLY A 341 -13.25 25.88 10.02
CA GLY A 341 -12.18 26.86 10.22
C GLY A 341 -11.70 27.69 9.02
N SER A 342 -12.50 27.84 7.97
CA SER A 342 -12.27 28.94 7.01
C SER A 342 -13.60 29.54 6.59
N SER A 343 -13.59 30.76 6.06
CA SER A 343 -14.77 31.48 5.54
C SER A 343 -15.54 30.68 4.48
N ASP A 344 -14.91 29.66 3.91
CA ASP A 344 -15.50 28.72 2.96
C ASP A 344 -15.56 27.31 3.60
N ASN A 345 -16.76 26.71 3.62
CA ASN A 345 -16.95 25.34 4.08
C ASN A 345 -16.13 24.38 3.18
N LEU A 346 -14.93 23.98 3.62
CA LEU A 346 -14.09 22.96 2.94
C LEU A 346 -14.78 21.59 2.84
N GLY A 347 -15.86 21.40 3.61
CA GLY A 347 -16.67 20.19 3.60
C GLY A 347 -16.04 19.08 4.42
N LYS A 348 -16.26 17.84 4.00
CA LYS A 348 -15.64 16.67 4.63
C LYS A 348 -14.34 16.30 3.95
N ILE A 349 -13.30 16.13 4.75
CA ILE A 349 -11.97 15.73 4.35
C ILE A 349 -11.88 14.20 4.49
N PRO A 350 -11.71 13.46 3.39
CA PRO A 350 -11.41 12.03 3.43
C PRO A 350 -9.96 11.83 3.89
N THR A 351 -9.73 10.85 4.74
CA THR A 351 -8.40 10.52 5.23
C THR A 351 -8.20 9.04 5.51
N ASP A 352 -6.95 8.58 5.37
CA ASP A 352 -6.48 7.29 5.87
C ASP A 352 -5.70 7.43 7.20
N ASN A 353 -5.48 8.65 7.70
CA ASN A 353 -4.68 8.86 8.91
C ASN A 353 -5.22 8.11 10.13
N VAL A 354 -6.54 7.94 10.22
CA VAL A 354 -7.16 7.23 11.35
C VAL A 354 -6.83 5.76 11.36
N TYR A 355 -6.71 5.13 10.20
CA TYR A 355 -6.32 3.72 10.09
C TYR A 355 -4.85 3.49 10.49
N ALA A 356 -4.05 4.55 10.47
CA ALA A 356 -2.65 4.54 10.85
C ALA A 356 -2.42 4.93 12.32
N ASP A 357 -3.47 5.35 13.03
CA ASP A 357 -3.48 5.68 14.45
C ASP A 357 -3.81 4.42 15.26
N LEU A 358 -2.83 3.92 16.00
CA LEU A 358 -2.95 2.72 16.84
C LEU A 358 -3.39 3.06 18.27
N GLY A 359 -3.91 4.28 18.50
CA GLY A 359 -4.45 4.75 19.77
C GLY A 359 -5.89 4.31 20.06
N GLY A 360 -6.47 3.48 19.19
CA GLY A 360 -7.84 2.98 19.26
C GLY A 360 -8.84 3.83 18.51
N SER A 361 -10.06 3.29 18.36
CA SER A 361 -11.09 3.91 17.52
C SER A 361 -11.40 5.36 17.90
N PRO A 362 -11.56 6.26 16.91
CA PRO A 362 -11.78 7.68 17.13
C PRO A 362 -13.11 7.93 17.85
N THR A 363 -13.08 8.76 18.90
CA THR A 363 -14.28 9.09 19.70
C THR A 363 -15.36 9.82 18.89
N GLU A 364 -14.93 10.54 17.87
CA GLU A 364 -15.73 11.31 16.94
C GLU A 364 -16.49 10.42 15.95
N GLY A 365 -16.07 9.16 15.80
CA GLY A 365 -16.48 8.24 14.75
C GLY A 365 -15.68 8.44 13.45
N TYR A 366 -16.11 7.79 12.38
CA TYR A 366 -15.44 7.79 11.06
C TYR A 366 -16.14 8.67 10.02
N ASP A 367 -17.23 9.32 10.41
CA ASP A 367 -17.98 10.22 9.55
C ASP A 367 -18.59 11.34 10.40
N THR A 368 -17.90 12.47 10.48
CA THR A 368 -18.38 13.65 11.22
C THR A 368 -19.14 14.60 10.30
N ASP A 369 -19.91 15.53 10.85
CA ASP A 369 -20.66 16.50 10.05
C ASP A 369 -20.52 17.91 10.63
N LYS A 370 -21.16 18.89 9.99
CA LYS A 370 -21.13 20.30 10.42
C LYS A 370 -21.62 20.53 11.86
N ASN A 371 -22.45 19.63 12.40
CA ASN A 371 -22.99 19.72 13.75
C ASN A 371 -22.07 19.02 14.76
N ARG A 372 -21.17 18.16 14.30
CA ARG A 372 -20.15 17.45 15.10
C ARG A 372 -18.77 17.62 14.46
N PRO A 373 -18.28 18.86 14.26
CA PRO A 373 -17.00 19.10 13.60
C PRO A 373 -15.84 18.55 14.43
N GLY A 374 -14.72 18.30 13.77
CA GLY A 374 -13.48 17.94 14.44
C GLY A 374 -12.80 16.74 13.83
N PHE A 375 -11.54 16.57 14.23
CA PHE A 375 -10.70 15.46 13.84
C PHE A 375 -10.21 14.76 15.11
N PRO A 376 -10.05 13.42 15.09
CA PRO A 376 -9.41 12.71 16.19
C PRO A 376 -8.00 13.28 16.42
N SER A 377 -7.64 13.50 17.68
CA SER A 377 -6.34 14.10 18.04
C SER A 377 -5.16 13.13 17.80
N GLY A 378 -5.37 11.83 18.03
CA GLY A 378 -4.36 10.78 17.80
C GLY A 378 -3.91 10.72 16.33
N ALA A 379 -4.88 10.69 15.41
CA ALA A 379 -4.63 10.62 13.97
C ALA A 379 -3.96 11.86 13.34
N LYS A 380 -3.62 12.90 14.13
CA LYS A 380 -2.67 13.93 13.68
C LYS A 380 -1.25 13.36 13.59
N MET A 381 -0.89 12.45 14.50
CA MET A 381 0.43 11.86 14.62
C MET A 381 0.32 10.34 14.61
N PRO A 382 -0.12 9.74 13.50
CA PRO A 382 -0.29 8.30 13.42
C PRO A 382 1.02 7.58 13.70
N GLU A 383 0.95 6.42 14.36
CA GLU A 383 2.10 5.56 14.63
C GLU A 383 2.65 4.98 13.33
N LEU A 384 1.78 4.63 12.37
CA LEU A 384 2.16 4.02 11.11
C LEU A 384 2.36 5.07 10.00
N ALA A 385 3.38 4.85 9.17
CA ALA A 385 3.52 5.55 7.89
C ALA A 385 2.55 4.93 6.87
N SER A 386 1.53 5.67 6.46
CA SER A 386 0.48 5.16 5.58
C SER A 386 0.61 5.59 4.12
N GLY A 387 0.23 4.68 3.22
CA GLY A 387 0.04 4.94 1.80
C GLY A 387 -1.11 4.11 1.25
N ARG A 388 -1.61 4.50 0.08
CA ARG A 388 -2.70 3.83 -0.63
C ARG A 388 -2.30 3.58 -2.07
N ILE A 389 -2.56 2.40 -2.61
CA ILE A 389 -2.36 2.14 -4.03
C ILE A 389 -3.71 2.06 -4.74
N ILE A 390 -3.75 2.74 -5.89
CA ILE A 390 -4.86 2.77 -6.84
C ILE A 390 -4.29 2.50 -8.24
N ALA A 391 -5.13 2.03 -9.16
CA ALA A 391 -4.76 1.89 -10.57
C ALA A 391 -6.02 1.95 -11.44
N LYS A 392 -5.91 2.34 -12.72
CA LYS A 392 -7.10 2.37 -13.60
C LYS A 392 -7.62 0.95 -13.92
N ASN A 393 -6.71 -0.02 -13.95
CA ASN A 393 -6.95 -1.43 -14.22
C ASN A 393 -5.83 -2.29 -13.61
N LEU A 394 -5.94 -3.61 -13.71
CA LEU A 394 -4.97 -4.54 -13.10
C LEU A 394 -3.64 -4.56 -13.86
N SER A 395 -3.63 -4.29 -15.16
CA SER A 395 -2.40 -4.08 -15.91
C SER A 395 -1.59 -2.88 -15.38
N GLY A 396 -2.26 -1.78 -15.04
CA GLY A 396 -1.66 -0.61 -14.41
C GLY A 396 -1.11 -0.91 -13.02
N MET A 397 -1.84 -1.69 -12.22
CA MET A 397 -1.36 -2.17 -10.92
C MET A 397 -0.12 -3.05 -11.05
N SER A 398 -0.10 -3.96 -12.02
CA SER A 398 1.05 -4.83 -12.32
C SER A 398 2.28 -4.04 -12.73
N MET A 399 2.09 -3.00 -13.55
CA MET A 399 3.16 -2.08 -13.93
C MET A 399 3.70 -1.29 -12.73
N TYR A 400 2.82 -0.79 -11.86
CA TYR A 400 3.24 -0.11 -10.63
C TYR A 400 4.04 -1.04 -9.72
N PHE A 401 3.58 -2.29 -9.53
CA PHE A 401 4.30 -3.29 -8.75
C PHE A 401 5.70 -3.58 -9.33
N ASP A 402 5.83 -3.75 -10.65
CA ASP A 402 7.15 -3.89 -11.32
C ASP A 402 8.10 -2.74 -11.00
N ARG A 403 7.61 -1.49 -11.05
CA ARG A 403 8.43 -0.31 -10.73
C ARG A 403 8.95 -0.35 -9.29
N MET A 404 8.12 -0.79 -8.35
CA MET A 404 8.52 -0.88 -6.93
C MET A 404 9.54 -1.99 -6.70
N VAL A 405 9.31 -3.18 -7.27
CA VAL A 405 10.23 -4.33 -7.16
C VAL A 405 11.56 -4.03 -7.83
N ASN A 406 11.52 -3.49 -9.05
CA ASN A 406 12.68 -3.32 -9.91
C ASN A 406 13.22 -1.88 -9.91
N TYR A 407 12.87 -1.05 -8.91
CA TYR A 407 13.25 0.37 -8.84
C TYR A 407 14.75 0.61 -9.12
N MET A 408 15.60 -0.26 -8.56
CA MET A 408 17.04 -0.23 -8.76
C MET A 408 17.48 -0.35 -10.23
N GLN A 409 16.71 -1.09 -11.02
CA GLN A 409 16.96 -1.18 -12.46
C GLN A 409 16.64 0.15 -13.14
N TYR A 410 15.55 0.83 -12.76
CA TYR A 410 15.21 2.16 -13.28
C TYR A 410 16.26 3.22 -12.93
N LEU A 411 16.93 3.09 -11.76
CA LEU A 411 18.00 3.99 -11.31
C LEU A 411 19.34 3.79 -12.03
N ALA A 412 19.64 2.60 -12.55
CA ALA A 412 20.94 2.33 -13.15
C ALA A 412 21.22 3.29 -14.34
N VAL A 413 22.30 4.07 -14.24
CA VAL A 413 22.64 5.20 -15.13
C VAL A 413 22.46 4.87 -16.62
N GLY A 414 21.87 5.81 -17.35
CA GLY A 414 21.56 5.70 -18.78
C GLY A 414 20.12 5.31 -19.11
N GLN A 415 19.25 5.10 -18.12
CA GLN A 415 17.83 4.73 -18.31
C GLN A 415 16.85 5.91 -18.48
N ALA A 416 17.35 7.15 -18.52
CA ALA A 416 16.47 8.26 -18.90
C ALA A 416 15.98 8.07 -20.35
N PRO A 417 14.73 8.45 -20.64
CA PRO A 417 14.19 8.39 -21.99
C PRO A 417 15.04 9.25 -22.91
N SER A 418 15.15 8.88 -24.18
CA SER A 418 15.90 9.69 -25.17
C SER A 418 15.28 11.07 -25.37
N THR A 419 13.97 11.21 -25.11
CA THR A 419 13.23 12.47 -25.05
C THR A 419 11.98 12.31 -24.17
N PRO A 420 11.58 13.34 -23.39
CA PRO A 420 12.28 14.61 -23.21
C PRO A 420 13.48 14.48 -22.23
N GLN A 421 14.47 15.36 -22.35
CA GLN A 421 15.66 15.40 -21.49
C GLN A 421 15.92 16.84 -21.03
N MET A 422 16.59 17.00 -19.88
CA MET A 422 17.09 18.32 -19.50
C MET A 422 18.23 18.73 -20.42
N ASP A 423 18.20 19.97 -20.91
CA ASP A 423 19.25 20.53 -21.78
C ASP A 423 20.63 20.52 -21.11
N THR A 424 20.67 20.59 -19.77
CA THR A 424 21.89 20.73 -18.98
C THR A 424 22.59 19.40 -18.73
N VAL A 425 21.85 18.30 -18.56
CA VAL A 425 22.40 16.96 -18.29
C VAL A 425 21.59 15.90 -19.05
N PRO A 426 21.96 15.59 -20.31
CA PRO A 426 21.23 14.62 -21.11
C PRO A 426 21.40 13.21 -20.53
N ASN A 427 20.37 12.38 -20.69
CA ASN A 427 20.30 10.98 -20.25
C ASN A 427 20.30 10.74 -18.72
N GLU A 428 19.90 11.74 -17.93
CA GLU A 428 19.74 11.63 -16.49
C GLU A 428 18.32 12.03 -16.07
N TRP A 429 17.71 11.28 -15.14
CA TRP A 429 16.39 11.61 -14.55
C TRP A 429 16.42 11.55 -13.02
N ASN A 430 17.25 10.68 -12.45
CA ASN A 430 17.36 10.41 -11.02
C ASN A 430 17.94 11.59 -10.21
N ASN A 431 18.79 12.43 -10.83
CA ASN A 431 19.34 13.65 -10.22
C ASN A 431 18.61 14.93 -10.67
N ASN A 432 17.44 14.80 -11.27
CA ASN A 432 16.66 15.94 -11.73
C ASN A 432 15.54 16.25 -10.73
N ALA A 433 15.35 17.53 -10.43
CA ALA A 433 14.24 18.03 -9.66
C ALA A 433 13.50 19.14 -10.43
N PHE A 434 12.19 19.17 -10.28
CA PHE A 434 11.33 20.14 -10.95
C PHE A 434 10.37 20.79 -9.96
N THR A 435 10.37 22.12 -9.96
CA THR A 435 9.39 22.92 -9.22
C THR A 435 8.56 23.74 -10.19
N TYR A 436 7.25 23.84 -9.95
CA TYR A 436 6.41 24.74 -10.74
C TYR A 436 5.29 25.38 -9.94
N ASN A 437 4.75 26.49 -10.44
CA ASN A 437 3.63 27.20 -9.83
C ASN A 437 2.61 27.69 -10.89
N GLY A 438 1.35 27.81 -10.45
CA GLY A 438 0.29 28.43 -11.23
C GLY A 438 0.27 29.94 -11.00
N LEU A 439 0.71 30.73 -11.97
CA LEU A 439 0.63 32.20 -11.95
C LEU A 439 -0.83 32.62 -11.79
N GLN A 440 -1.10 33.62 -10.95
CA GLN A 440 -2.45 34.09 -10.60
C GLN A 440 -3.31 33.13 -9.76
N ALA A 441 -2.80 31.96 -9.34
CA ALA A 441 -3.38 31.32 -8.16
C ALA A 441 -3.26 32.30 -6.99
N GLU A 442 -4.24 32.28 -6.07
CA GLU A 442 -4.42 33.29 -5.00
C GLU A 442 -3.15 33.59 -4.20
N TRP A 443 -2.14 32.70 -4.26
CA TRP A 443 -0.84 32.83 -3.61
C TRP A 443 0.37 32.41 -4.46
N GLY A 444 0.23 31.93 -5.71
CA GLY A 444 1.33 31.33 -6.49
C GLY A 444 2.45 32.30 -6.90
N TRP A 445 3.36 32.61 -5.98
CA TRP A 445 4.46 33.55 -6.17
C TRP A 445 5.78 32.78 -6.34
N PRO A 446 6.69 33.20 -7.25
CA PRO A 446 7.97 32.50 -7.46
C PRO A 446 8.78 32.31 -6.16
N GLU A 447 8.67 33.24 -5.22
CA GLU A 447 9.34 33.18 -3.92
C GLU A 447 8.91 31.97 -3.06
N GLU A 448 7.71 31.41 -3.27
CA GLU A 448 7.20 30.24 -2.54
C GLU A 448 7.96 28.95 -2.89
N ILE A 449 8.48 28.85 -4.11
CA ILE A 449 9.21 27.66 -4.55
C ILE A 449 10.72 27.81 -4.36
N GLN A 450 11.22 29.02 -4.07
CA GLN A 450 12.64 29.29 -3.89
C GLN A 450 13.26 28.43 -2.78
N SER A 451 12.60 28.29 -1.62
CA SER A 451 13.11 27.45 -0.53
C SER A 451 13.26 25.98 -0.95
N THR A 452 12.33 25.48 -1.76
CA THR A 452 12.36 24.11 -2.29
C THR A 452 13.46 23.96 -3.36
N ILE A 453 13.65 24.98 -4.21
CA ILE A 453 14.75 25.04 -5.18
C ILE A 453 16.10 25.01 -4.44
N ASP A 454 16.27 25.84 -3.41
CA ASP A 454 17.50 25.89 -2.60
C ASP A 454 17.76 24.54 -1.93
N LEU A 455 16.71 23.89 -1.42
CA LEU A 455 16.79 22.54 -0.85
C LEU A 455 17.28 21.52 -1.88
N PHE A 456 16.75 21.53 -3.10
CA PHE A 456 17.21 20.64 -4.18
C PHE A 456 18.63 20.94 -4.65
N LEU A 457 19.00 22.22 -4.79
CA LEU A 457 20.37 22.64 -5.12
C LEU A 457 21.36 22.18 -4.04
N ASN A 458 20.99 22.29 -2.75
CA ASN A 458 21.80 21.78 -1.63
C ASN A 458 21.90 20.25 -1.65
N GLY A 459 20.86 19.56 -2.12
CA GLY A 459 20.86 18.13 -2.41
C GLY A 459 21.67 17.74 -3.65
N LYS A 460 22.25 18.71 -4.37
CA LYS A 460 23.00 18.58 -5.63
C LYS A 460 22.17 18.08 -6.82
N PHE A 461 20.89 18.41 -6.87
CA PHE A 461 20.03 18.12 -8.03
C PHE A 461 20.22 19.14 -9.15
N ASN A 462 20.00 18.69 -10.39
CA ASN A 462 19.71 19.57 -11.52
C ASN A 462 18.28 20.09 -11.32
N VAL A 463 18.14 21.38 -11.05
CA VAL A 463 16.83 21.98 -10.75
C VAL A 463 16.32 22.74 -11.95
N LYS A 464 15.07 22.45 -12.33
CA LYS A 464 14.31 23.26 -13.27
C LYS A 464 13.12 23.90 -12.56
N GLU A 465 12.87 25.16 -12.89
CA GLU A 465 11.68 25.90 -12.50
C GLU A 465 10.79 26.12 -13.73
N GLY A 466 9.47 26.05 -13.54
CA GLY A 466 8.47 26.43 -14.53
C GLY A 466 7.30 27.19 -13.93
N SER A 467 6.67 28.06 -14.70
CA SER A 467 5.46 28.76 -14.29
C SER A 467 4.53 28.91 -15.49
N VAL A 468 3.24 28.68 -15.28
CA VAL A 468 2.18 28.95 -16.29
C VAL A 468 0.97 29.56 -15.60
N GLU A 469 0.07 30.19 -16.35
CA GLU A 469 -1.18 30.72 -15.80
C GLU A 469 -2.01 29.61 -15.16
N ALA A 470 -2.42 29.79 -13.90
CA ALA A 470 -3.25 28.83 -13.17
C ALA A 470 -4.58 28.63 -13.92
N LYS A 471 -5.00 27.36 -14.08
CA LYS A 471 -6.15 26.97 -14.93
C LYS A 471 -6.02 27.36 -16.41
N GLY A 472 -4.86 27.84 -16.86
CA GLY A 472 -4.58 28.10 -18.26
C GLY A 472 -4.56 26.78 -19.04
N LYS A 473 -5.37 26.69 -20.10
CA LYS A 473 -5.33 25.52 -21.03
C LYS A 473 -4.10 25.54 -21.95
N LEU A 474 -3.29 26.58 -21.86
CA LEU A 474 -2.13 26.80 -22.69
C LEU A 474 -0.90 26.40 -21.85
N PHE A 475 -0.07 25.51 -22.39
CA PHE A 475 1.27 25.13 -21.88
C PHE A 475 1.39 24.06 -20.78
N GLY A 476 0.30 23.46 -20.26
CA GLY A 476 0.38 22.34 -19.32
C GLY A 476 1.25 21.16 -19.81
N TYR A 477 1.12 20.84 -21.11
CA TYR A 477 1.94 19.84 -21.79
C TYR A 477 3.46 20.12 -21.77
N VAL A 478 3.88 21.39 -21.61
CA VAL A 478 5.30 21.77 -21.50
C VAL A 478 5.82 21.46 -20.10
N LEU A 479 5.04 21.75 -19.05
CA LEU A 479 5.40 21.40 -17.68
C LEU A 479 5.45 19.88 -17.50
N ALA A 480 4.52 19.15 -18.13
CA ALA A 480 4.50 17.69 -18.10
C ALA A 480 5.78 17.04 -18.67
N GLU A 481 6.49 17.71 -19.58
CA GLU A 481 7.81 17.24 -20.05
C GLU A 481 8.82 17.21 -18.91
N TYR A 482 8.89 18.28 -18.13
CA TYR A 482 9.80 18.36 -16.99
C TYR A 482 9.44 17.38 -15.88
N VAL A 483 8.15 17.12 -15.65
CA VAL A 483 7.71 16.05 -14.74
C VAL A 483 8.22 14.69 -15.23
N SER A 484 8.13 14.40 -16.53
CA SER A 484 8.54 13.11 -17.10
C SER A 484 10.05 12.82 -17.10
N MET A 485 10.86 13.82 -16.76
CA MET A 485 12.32 13.72 -16.70
C MET A 485 12.91 14.01 -15.31
N SER A 486 12.07 14.09 -14.27
CA SER A 486 12.50 14.44 -12.90
C SER A 486 12.21 13.35 -11.90
N ASN A 487 13.08 13.23 -10.88
CA ASN A 487 12.93 12.32 -9.74
C ASN A 487 12.14 12.94 -8.59
N PHE A 488 12.32 14.25 -8.35
CA PHE A 488 11.52 15.00 -7.38
C PHE A 488 10.74 16.09 -8.07
N ILE A 489 9.43 16.13 -7.80
CA ILE A 489 8.53 17.13 -8.35
C ILE A 489 7.77 17.79 -7.21
N VAL A 490 7.75 19.12 -7.19
CA VAL A 490 6.92 19.91 -6.28
C VAL A 490 6.12 20.93 -7.09
N SER A 491 4.80 20.78 -7.11
CA SER A 491 3.92 21.91 -7.44
C SER A 491 3.85 22.81 -6.22
N GLY A 492 4.26 24.06 -6.37
CA GLY A 492 3.87 25.17 -5.49
C GLY A 492 2.40 25.53 -5.68
N GLY A 493 2.01 26.72 -5.18
CA GLY A 493 0.63 27.16 -5.21
C GLY A 493 0.02 27.15 -6.62
N ASP A 494 -1.02 26.34 -6.78
CA ASP A 494 -1.78 26.23 -8.02
C ASP A 494 -3.23 25.79 -7.75
N HIS A 495 -4.16 26.22 -8.59
CA HIS A 495 -5.53 25.78 -8.51
C HIS A 495 -5.71 24.41 -9.13
N GLY A 496 -6.12 23.44 -8.32
CA GLY A 496 -6.41 22.08 -8.78
C GLY A 496 -7.89 21.73 -8.81
N SER A 497 -8.17 20.66 -9.54
CA SER A 497 -9.40 19.88 -9.57
C SER A 497 -9.04 18.39 -9.63
N PRO A 498 -10.03 17.47 -9.55
CA PRO A 498 -9.78 16.04 -9.80
C PRO A 498 -9.15 15.76 -11.18
N HIS A 499 -9.30 16.67 -12.15
CA HIS A 499 -8.73 16.59 -13.50
C HIS A 499 -7.27 17.06 -13.57
N GLY A 500 -6.73 17.68 -12.52
CA GLY A 500 -5.36 18.18 -12.45
C GLY A 500 -5.29 19.65 -12.09
N ASN A 501 -4.17 20.29 -12.38
CA ASN A 501 -3.91 21.71 -12.13
C ASN A 501 -3.40 22.37 -13.41
N SER A 502 -2.34 23.18 -13.38
CA SER A 502 -1.64 23.61 -14.58
C SER A 502 -1.23 22.44 -15.49
N ILE A 503 -1.05 21.24 -14.93
CA ILE A 503 -0.92 19.98 -15.67
C ILE A 503 -2.26 19.23 -15.56
N GLN A 504 -2.94 19.04 -16.69
CA GLN A 504 -4.17 18.25 -16.73
C GLN A 504 -3.85 16.76 -16.86
N TYR A 505 -4.78 15.88 -16.48
CA TYR A 505 -4.66 14.43 -16.62
C TYR A 505 -4.28 14.00 -18.05
N SER A 506 -4.74 14.74 -19.06
CA SER A 506 -4.47 14.49 -20.48
C SER A 506 -3.07 14.91 -20.91
N ASP A 507 -2.40 15.76 -20.13
CA ASP A 507 -1.04 16.21 -20.39
C ASP A 507 0.01 15.28 -19.77
N VAL A 508 -0.39 14.46 -18.79
CA VAL A 508 0.51 13.54 -18.06
C VAL A 508 1.18 12.59 -19.05
N LYS A 509 2.51 12.64 -19.07
CA LYS A 509 3.36 11.80 -19.93
C LYS A 509 3.87 10.58 -19.16
N PRO A 510 4.22 9.49 -19.84
CA PRO A 510 5.01 8.42 -19.24
C PRO A 510 6.25 8.99 -18.54
N MET A 511 6.56 8.52 -17.34
CA MET A 511 7.61 9.06 -16.47
C MET A 511 8.32 7.94 -15.68
N PRO A 512 9.54 8.17 -15.16
CA PRO A 512 10.17 7.22 -14.25
C PRO A 512 9.46 7.22 -12.89
N PRO A 513 9.74 6.23 -12.02
CA PRO A 513 9.19 6.15 -10.65
C PRO A 513 9.70 7.27 -9.73
N ASN A 514 9.15 8.46 -9.92
CA ASN A 514 9.50 9.69 -9.20
C ASN A 514 8.58 9.94 -7.99
N VAL A 515 8.97 10.89 -7.14
CA VAL A 515 8.17 11.39 -6.03
C VAL A 515 7.59 12.75 -6.40
N ASN A 516 6.28 12.87 -6.29
CA ASN A 516 5.54 14.05 -6.72
C ASN A 516 4.66 14.60 -5.60
N PHE A 517 4.90 15.84 -5.20
CA PHE A 517 4.07 16.57 -4.25
C PHE A 517 3.27 17.67 -4.95
N GLN A 518 1.97 17.73 -4.67
CA GLN A 518 1.05 18.65 -5.32
C GLN A 518 0.41 19.62 -4.30
N ALA A 519 0.93 20.85 -4.19
CA ALA A 519 0.30 21.93 -3.41
C ALA A 519 -0.92 22.52 -4.17
N SER A 520 -1.89 21.67 -4.49
CA SER A 520 -3.04 22.02 -5.33
C SER A 520 -4.30 21.30 -4.91
N CYS A 521 -5.38 22.06 -4.76
CA CYS A 521 -6.70 21.58 -4.37
C CYS A 521 -7.16 20.35 -5.18
N ASN A 522 -7.70 19.32 -4.52
CA ASN A 522 -8.42 18.19 -5.16
C ASN A 522 -7.63 17.37 -6.20
N THR A 523 -6.32 17.57 -6.37
CA THR A 523 -5.53 16.80 -7.34
C THR A 523 -5.39 15.33 -6.95
N GLY A 524 -5.59 15.03 -5.66
CA GLY A 524 -5.63 13.68 -5.11
C GLY A 524 -7.02 13.05 -5.05
N THR A 525 -8.10 13.74 -5.42
CA THR A 525 -9.46 13.24 -5.21
C THR A 525 -9.74 11.95 -6.03
N ILE A 526 -10.18 10.89 -5.34
CA ILE A 526 -10.62 9.61 -5.94
C ILE A 526 -11.99 9.14 -5.44
N ASP A 527 -12.72 10.00 -4.73
CA ASP A 527 -14.05 9.75 -4.20
C ASP A 527 -15.02 10.82 -4.71
N THR A 528 -16.33 10.59 -4.59
CA THR A 528 -17.40 11.54 -4.94
C THR A 528 -18.17 12.05 -3.73
N TYR A 529 -17.70 11.77 -2.51
CA TYR A 529 -18.39 12.09 -1.26
C TYR A 529 -18.38 13.61 -1.01
N TYR A 530 -19.56 14.25 -1.07
CA TYR A 530 -19.72 15.70 -0.84
C TYR A 530 -18.83 16.57 -1.74
N LEU A 531 -18.53 16.11 -2.96
CA LEU A 531 -17.97 17.02 -3.96
C LEU A 531 -18.99 18.13 -4.23
N ASN A 532 -18.48 19.36 -4.34
CA ASN A 532 -19.28 20.49 -4.79
C ASN A 532 -20.00 20.07 -6.09
N PRO A 533 -21.32 20.28 -6.24
CA PRO A 533 -22.01 19.94 -7.48
C PRO A 533 -21.44 20.63 -8.73
N ASN A 534 -20.62 21.67 -8.56
CA ASN A 534 -19.86 22.33 -9.63
C ASN A 534 -18.50 21.67 -9.95
N CYS A 535 -18.01 20.75 -9.10
CA CYS A 535 -16.93 19.85 -9.46
C CYS A 535 -17.54 18.84 -10.43
N ASN A 536 -17.14 18.92 -11.71
CA ASN A 536 -17.59 17.98 -12.73
C ASN A 536 -17.41 16.54 -12.24
N GLU A 537 -18.41 15.69 -12.48
CA GLU A 537 -18.23 14.24 -12.33
C GLU A 537 -16.93 13.84 -13.05
N PHE A 538 -16.11 13.04 -12.40
CA PHE A 538 -14.86 12.52 -12.96
C PHE A 538 -14.86 11.00 -12.83
N THR A 539 -14.10 10.37 -13.72
CA THR A 539 -13.94 8.93 -13.89
C THR A 539 -12.48 8.56 -13.63
N LYS A 540 -12.16 7.26 -13.69
CA LYS A 540 -10.76 6.79 -13.66
C LYS A 540 -9.93 7.37 -14.81
N ASN A 541 -10.53 7.58 -15.98
CA ASN A 541 -9.80 7.96 -17.18
C ASN A 541 -9.36 9.42 -17.18
N ASP A 542 -10.14 10.29 -16.55
CA ASP A 542 -9.94 11.73 -16.46
C ASP A 542 -9.54 12.20 -15.05
N SER A 543 -9.23 11.28 -14.14
CA SER A 543 -8.62 11.59 -12.85
C SER A 543 -7.11 11.81 -12.99
N PHE A 544 -6.63 12.88 -12.36
CA PHE A 544 -5.20 13.20 -12.28
C PHE A 544 -4.43 12.17 -11.46
N ALA A 545 -4.91 11.82 -10.26
CA ALA A 545 -4.24 10.86 -9.38
C ALA A 545 -4.02 9.50 -10.06
N TYR A 546 -5.07 8.93 -10.68
CA TYR A 546 -4.96 7.70 -11.45
C TYR A 546 -4.02 7.84 -12.65
N SER A 547 -4.06 8.98 -13.35
CA SER A 547 -3.19 9.21 -14.52
C SER A 547 -1.72 9.31 -14.11
N MET A 548 -1.40 9.92 -12.97
CA MET A 548 -0.03 9.99 -12.46
C MET A 548 0.52 8.61 -12.11
N ILE A 549 -0.23 7.79 -11.36
CA ILE A 549 0.14 6.43 -10.95
C ILE A 549 0.38 5.53 -12.17
N ASP A 550 -0.58 5.49 -13.09
CA ASP A 550 -0.45 4.67 -14.30
C ASP A 550 0.74 5.14 -15.16
N ASN A 551 0.99 6.45 -15.28
CA ASN A 551 2.05 6.93 -16.17
C ASN A 551 3.46 6.85 -15.60
N GLY A 552 3.66 6.59 -14.31
CA GLY A 552 5.04 6.40 -13.83
C GLY A 552 5.31 6.67 -12.37
N VAL A 553 4.57 7.61 -11.75
CA VAL A 553 4.92 8.12 -10.43
C VAL A 553 5.04 6.97 -9.42
N GLY A 554 6.13 6.96 -8.66
CA GLY A 554 6.33 5.98 -7.58
C GLY A 554 5.58 6.39 -6.32
N ALA A 555 5.48 7.68 -6.06
CA ALA A 555 4.69 8.23 -4.96
C ALA A 555 4.09 9.59 -5.31
N LEU A 556 2.77 9.72 -5.22
CA LEU A 556 2.04 10.98 -5.36
C LEU A 556 1.49 11.39 -4.01
N VAL A 557 1.89 12.57 -3.52
CA VAL A 557 1.31 13.20 -2.33
C VAL A 557 0.47 14.38 -2.77
N ALA A 558 -0.84 14.27 -2.60
CA ALA A 558 -1.81 15.24 -3.13
C ALA A 558 -2.99 15.45 -2.18
N SER A 559 -3.63 16.62 -2.29
CA SER A 559 -4.78 16.93 -1.45
C SER A 559 -6.08 16.33 -2.00
N MET A 560 -6.91 15.82 -1.09
CA MET A 560 -8.20 15.22 -1.41
C MET A 560 -9.34 16.23 -1.56
N ARG A 561 -9.15 17.42 -1.00
CA ARG A 561 -10.13 18.50 -0.90
C ARG A 561 -9.44 19.84 -1.18
N PRO A 562 -10.17 20.96 -1.26
CA PRO A 562 -9.52 22.26 -1.39
C PRO A 562 -8.56 22.47 -0.22
N ALA A 563 -7.29 22.70 -0.54
CA ALA A 563 -6.24 22.89 0.46
C ALA A 563 -6.11 24.37 0.80
N GLY A 564 -6.06 24.68 2.09
CA GLY A 564 -5.80 26.03 2.58
C GLY A 564 -4.30 26.38 2.57
N ALA A 565 -3.99 27.67 2.39
CA ALA A 565 -2.67 28.27 2.56
C ALA A 565 -1.54 27.59 1.76
N MET A 566 -1.26 28.08 0.55
CA MET A 566 -0.38 27.43 -0.43
C MET A 566 1.11 27.83 -0.40
N TYR A 567 1.51 28.76 0.47
CA TYR A 567 2.88 29.28 0.56
C TYR A 567 3.80 28.39 1.42
N THR A 568 5.12 28.53 1.33
CA THR A 568 6.07 27.94 2.29
C THR A 568 6.43 28.96 3.37
N GLY A 569 6.15 28.68 4.64
CA GLY A 569 6.58 29.48 5.80
C GLY A 569 8.08 29.41 6.11
N SER A 570 8.84 28.54 5.43
CA SER A 570 10.31 28.49 5.48
C SER A 570 10.99 29.77 4.95
N TYR A 571 10.23 30.69 4.36
CA TYR A 571 10.67 32.05 4.03
C TYR A 571 10.07 33.07 5.02
N PRO A 572 10.87 33.87 5.75
CA PRO A 572 10.39 34.79 6.80
C PRO A 572 9.68 36.05 6.27
N ALA A 573 9.11 36.00 5.06
CA ALA A 573 8.41 37.14 4.49
C ALA A 573 6.99 37.26 5.06
N ILE A 574 6.75 38.35 5.81
CA ILE A 574 5.44 39.00 5.95
C ILE A 574 4.47 38.35 6.95
N GLY A 575 4.93 37.81 8.09
CA GLY A 575 4.03 37.54 9.24
C GLY A 575 2.82 36.64 8.95
N VAL A 576 2.89 35.82 7.88
CA VAL A 576 1.84 34.91 7.43
C VAL A 576 2.00 33.56 8.14
N THR A 577 0.89 32.84 8.33
CA THR A 577 0.77 31.70 9.26
C THR A 577 1.62 30.50 8.87
N TRP A 578 2.31 29.89 9.84
CA TRP A 578 3.11 28.66 9.69
C TRP A 578 2.22 27.42 9.50
N GLY A 579 2.73 26.38 8.84
CA GLY A 579 2.09 25.06 8.77
C GLY A 579 1.16 24.86 7.57
N THR A 580 1.50 25.47 6.45
CA THR A 580 0.79 25.43 5.16
C THR A 580 1.00 24.13 4.38
N CYS A 581 0.33 23.96 3.23
CA CYS A 581 0.66 22.83 2.35
C CYS A 581 2.02 23.00 1.63
N GLY A 582 2.46 24.24 1.38
CA GLY A 582 3.83 24.49 0.94
C GLY A 582 4.86 23.98 1.98
N ASP A 583 4.63 24.26 3.26
CA ASP A 583 5.47 23.74 4.35
C ASP A 583 5.48 22.21 4.38
N LEU A 584 4.32 21.57 4.18
CA LEU A 584 4.24 20.10 4.09
C LEU A 584 5.14 19.57 2.97
N GLY A 585 5.08 20.16 1.78
CA GLY A 585 5.91 19.77 0.64
C GLY A 585 7.40 19.97 0.91
N TYR A 586 7.77 21.11 1.49
CA TYR A 586 9.16 21.40 1.87
C TYR A 586 9.68 20.40 2.91
N TYR A 587 8.94 20.16 4.00
CA TYR A 587 9.34 19.24 5.06
C TYR A 587 9.41 17.78 4.56
N LEU A 588 8.48 17.36 3.71
CA LEU A 588 8.51 16.06 3.05
C LEU A 588 9.82 15.89 2.28
N MET A 589 10.12 16.82 1.36
CA MET A 589 11.33 16.75 0.54
C MET A 589 12.59 16.83 1.41
N ASN A 590 12.61 17.69 2.43
CA ASN A 590 13.74 17.81 3.33
C ASN A 590 14.00 16.50 4.10
N ASN A 591 12.96 15.83 4.58
CA ASN A 591 13.10 14.53 5.24
C ASN A 591 13.64 13.46 4.27
N LEU A 592 13.16 13.42 3.03
CA LEU A 592 13.68 12.52 1.99
C LEU A 592 15.18 12.76 1.73
N LEU A 593 15.55 14.00 1.43
CA LEU A 593 16.90 14.38 1.02
C LEU A 593 17.93 14.26 2.17
N THR A 594 17.57 14.74 3.36
CA THR A 594 18.52 14.90 4.48
C THR A 594 18.51 13.73 5.46
N LYS A 595 17.37 13.05 5.65
CA LYS A 595 17.22 11.96 6.62
C LYS A 595 17.21 10.57 6.02
N ASN A 596 17.16 10.44 4.68
CA ASN A 596 17.05 9.15 3.99
C ASN A 596 15.82 8.33 4.47
N CYS A 597 14.69 9.02 4.67
CA CYS A 597 13.43 8.37 5.04
C CYS A 597 12.77 7.73 3.81
N THR A 598 11.90 6.74 4.04
CA THR A 598 10.91 6.36 3.01
C THR A 598 9.92 7.52 2.80
N VAL A 599 9.17 7.52 1.69
CA VAL A 599 8.15 8.56 1.43
C VAL A 599 7.08 8.60 2.51
N GLY A 600 6.63 7.43 2.99
CA GLY A 600 5.65 7.35 4.07
C GLY A 600 6.17 7.94 5.39
N GLU A 601 7.40 7.60 5.79
CA GLU A 601 8.03 8.15 7.00
C GLU A 601 8.25 9.66 6.88
N ALA A 602 8.74 10.11 5.72
CA ALA A 602 8.99 11.52 5.45
C ALA A 602 7.69 12.33 5.52
N LEU A 603 6.59 11.81 4.98
CA LEU A 603 5.27 12.43 5.05
C LEU A 603 4.72 12.42 6.48
N LYS A 604 4.83 11.29 7.20
CA LYS A 604 4.40 11.16 8.59
C LYS A 604 5.07 12.20 9.49
N ILE A 605 6.38 12.39 9.35
CA ILE A 605 7.14 13.41 10.08
C ILE A 605 6.69 14.82 9.65
N ALA A 606 6.61 15.08 8.35
CA ALA A 606 6.23 16.41 7.83
C ALA A 606 4.83 16.86 8.30
N LYS A 607 3.89 15.93 8.44
CA LYS A 607 2.52 16.18 8.94
C LYS A 607 2.49 16.70 10.39
N GLN A 608 3.53 16.47 11.20
CA GLN A 608 3.60 16.93 12.59
C GLN A 608 3.78 18.45 12.69
N ASP A 609 4.48 19.02 11.69
CA ASP A 609 4.93 20.41 11.67
C ASP A 609 3.96 21.35 10.92
N VAL A 610 2.80 20.84 10.51
CA VAL A 610 1.78 21.61 9.76
C VAL A 610 0.45 21.73 10.51
N LEU A 611 -0.43 22.58 9.97
CA LEU A 611 -1.81 22.73 10.43
C LEU A 611 -2.54 21.39 10.37
N LYS A 612 -3.46 21.18 11.31
CA LYS A 612 -4.12 19.88 11.49
C LYS A 612 -4.88 19.48 10.22
N GLU A 613 -5.53 20.44 9.58
CA GLU A 613 -6.32 20.26 8.37
C GLU A 613 -5.46 19.72 7.23
N ILE A 614 -4.33 20.38 6.99
CA ILE A 614 -3.34 20.00 5.97
C ILE A 614 -2.82 18.57 6.23
N SER A 615 -2.61 18.20 7.50
CA SER A 615 -2.16 16.84 7.83
C SER A 615 -3.18 15.74 7.48
N PHE A 616 -4.48 16.06 7.47
CA PHE A 616 -5.56 15.13 7.14
C PHE A 616 -5.90 15.14 5.64
N GLU A 617 -5.77 16.30 4.99
CA GLU A 617 -6.12 16.53 3.58
C GLU A 617 -5.22 15.80 2.58
N TYR A 618 -3.94 15.62 2.93
CA TYR A 618 -2.94 15.08 2.03
C TYR A 618 -2.77 13.57 2.22
N ILE A 619 -2.92 12.84 1.12
CA ILE A 619 -2.78 11.37 1.05
C ILE A 619 -1.58 11.02 0.20
N LEU A 620 -0.84 9.99 0.63
CA LEU A 620 0.17 9.33 -0.17
C LEU A 620 -0.49 8.25 -1.01
N TYR A 621 -0.52 8.46 -2.33
CA TYR A 621 -0.76 7.41 -3.30
C TYR A 621 0.57 6.75 -3.68
N GLY A 622 0.76 5.52 -3.21
CA GLY A 622 1.98 4.74 -3.43
C GLY A 622 2.35 3.87 -2.23
N ASP A 623 3.50 3.20 -2.34
CA ASP A 623 4.06 2.35 -1.30
C ASP A 623 4.71 3.23 -0.21
N PRO A 624 4.23 3.24 1.05
CA PRO A 624 4.83 4.05 2.10
C PRO A 624 6.27 3.65 2.45
N ALA A 625 6.70 2.43 2.13
CA ALA A 625 8.08 1.98 2.29
C ALA A 625 8.96 2.25 1.05
N PHE A 626 8.43 2.91 0.01
CA PHE A 626 9.24 3.35 -1.11
C PHE A 626 10.28 4.37 -0.65
N ASN A 627 11.56 4.08 -0.88
CA ASN A 627 12.67 4.99 -0.62
C ASN A 627 13.28 5.42 -1.96
N PRO A 628 13.07 6.67 -2.41
CA PRO A 628 13.63 7.17 -3.68
C PRO A 628 15.13 7.43 -3.61
N TYR A 629 15.77 7.26 -2.45
CA TYR A 629 17.15 7.64 -2.16
C TYR A 629 18.14 6.48 -2.06
N GLU A 630 17.67 5.25 -1.88
CA GLU A 630 18.59 4.12 -1.76
C GLU A 630 18.93 3.53 -3.12
N PRO A 631 20.22 3.46 -3.53
CA PRO A 631 21.46 3.87 -2.85
C PRO A 631 22.24 5.01 -3.55
N CYS A 632 21.73 5.64 -4.61
CA CYS A 632 22.56 6.34 -5.59
C CYS A 632 22.25 7.83 -5.77
N ASN A 633 22.54 8.65 -4.77
CA ASN A 633 22.84 10.07 -5.03
C ASN A 633 24.28 10.37 -4.60
N GLU A 634 25.16 10.57 -5.60
CA GLU A 634 26.54 11.08 -5.46
C GLU A 634 26.61 12.45 -4.74
N GLY A 635 25.44 13.03 -4.43
CA GLY A 635 25.24 14.15 -3.53
C GLY A 635 25.81 13.97 -2.12
N LYS A 636 25.82 12.73 -1.59
CA LYS A 636 26.45 12.42 -0.30
C LYS A 636 27.91 11.99 -0.51
N THR A 637 28.81 12.97 -0.57
CA THR A 637 30.15 12.75 -0.02
C THR A 637 30.01 12.75 1.49
N THR A 638 30.35 11.62 2.13
CA THR A 638 30.64 11.54 3.58
C THR A 638 31.52 12.69 4.05
#